data_AF-A0A0W0FKP6-F1
#
_entry.id   AF-A0A0W0FKP6-F1
#
_cell.length_a   1.000
_cell.length_b   1.000
_cell.length_c   1.000
_cell.angle_alpha   90.00
_cell.angle_beta   90.00
_cell.angle_gamma   90.00
#
_symmetry.space_group_name_H-M   'P 1'
#
loop_
_entity.id
_entity.type
_entity.pdbx_description
1 polymer ?
#
loop_
_entity_poly.entity_id
_entity_poly.type
_entity_poly.pdbx_seq_one_letter_code
_entity_poly.pdbx_strand_id
1 'polypeptide(L)'
;MAKIYQGATFRGSPSGKIVRSHFLRTEEDLEADEVVVKVTHSGLCGTDLHYRNRDMVLGHEGVGTVIALSSKPIHNFRARDRVGFGFYHSTCGSCEPCLTGHDCYCDNRQMYGTHNLDQGSFAEFCVWKAQWLIKIPDGIPSAEAATLMCESHNFSVTDLFELQWSGAGVSVFSPLLKHVKPTDRVGVVGVGGLGHLAIQFARKMGCEVVVFSRSPDKREECLAWGARDFYCTTNLDDFDSLGISKSKKIHKLLVCTADDIDWQNYVKILGTLPTVIPLTVSHGALEAPYDALILKGLRVVGSVPTSKLLFIQTLEFAERNDIHPKIEAFSWNPDPSLLRVGDDFFIATSTFEYFPGVPIYHSRNLVDWTLIGHALNRPSQLALFGTPSDAGIWAPSLRYYNGTFYLATTTRYVYSPELRLFPRSFYVSTTDIFSNEWSDPVYFDHLGYDADLFWDTNGDVYATWAGIDNAQDKIYGIYQSQIDIDTGNSLTPAELIFTGTLENNSSARPEGPHIYLVNGTYYLLIAEGLRRDRRVSQGNSSTWTIAIWALGEQSSESNSLQWQRFEKRTAGRQTILFPVTWESGWPVFNGGESVTPHMADVLSDVSPLTIYFNDFISLTNQSSKTSLKSLDPPGSEIVLDDSFYTIRTPQKPFYSLAAREGHLRVYGNGFKVGDRDTPALLLRKQAAYTEEFEVVLDDFKPRSSSTGGVGTENGGREEAGATILYSDFLHDDIGVTSANGTGVDGKRAIVTRTIVQAKQAGPWALGSENNTVINVTYHPLKSASGPVKLVIRGDPTSYTLGYAEAEDEENDTWGDIIWTGSVDASAISVPPAGWFFFKGAAFGVYNTGTGRPSLTPADFRHWKQTPQDPTNQNVTQSQVSLA
;
A
#
# COMPACT_ATOMS: atom_id res chain seq x y z
N MET A 1 -27.53 -25.39 24.70
CA MET A 1 -27.80 -24.14 23.96
C MET A 1 -27.45 -24.42 22.51
N ALA A 2 -28.29 -24.05 21.55
CA ALA A 2 -27.90 -24.06 20.15
C ALA A 2 -26.72 -23.09 19.95
N LYS A 3 -25.78 -23.39 19.05
CA LYS A 3 -24.78 -22.39 18.66
C LYS A 3 -25.47 -21.26 17.92
N ILE A 4 -25.01 -20.03 18.16
CA ILE A 4 -25.45 -18.83 17.44
C ILE A 4 -24.28 -18.38 16.57
N TYR A 5 -24.54 -18.23 15.28
CA TYR A 5 -23.65 -17.64 14.30
C TYR A 5 -24.15 -16.23 14.05
N GLN A 6 -23.39 -15.24 14.50
CA GLN A 6 -23.71 -13.83 14.34
C GLN A 6 -22.48 -13.06 13.89
N GLY A 7 -22.68 -12.04 13.06
CA GLY A 7 -21.60 -11.17 12.61
C GLY A 7 -22.06 -10.07 11.66
N ALA A 8 -21.15 -9.18 11.29
CA ALA A 8 -21.41 -8.08 10.38
C ALA A 8 -21.71 -8.56 8.95
N THR A 9 -22.55 -7.79 8.26
CA THR A 9 -22.78 -7.83 6.81
C THR A 9 -22.80 -6.41 6.27
N PHE A 10 -22.38 -6.21 5.02
CA PHE A 10 -22.38 -4.90 4.38
C PHE A 10 -23.35 -4.91 3.19
N ARG A 11 -24.38 -4.07 3.27
CA ARG A 11 -25.52 -4.06 2.36
C ARG A 11 -25.50 -2.83 1.45
N GLY A 12 -26.00 -2.96 0.23
CA GLY A 12 -26.43 -1.82 -0.56
C GLY A 12 -27.63 -1.10 0.07
N SER A 13 -27.99 0.07 -0.44
CA SER A 13 -29.20 0.79 -0.01
C SER A 13 -29.73 1.68 -1.13
N PRO A 14 -31.02 2.07 -1.14
CA PRO A 14 -31.59 2.95 -2.16
C PRO A 14 -30.80 4.25 -2.40
N SER A 15 -30.09 4.74 -1.39
CA SER A 15 -29.25 5.94 -1.44
C SER A 15 -27.88 5.76 -2.14
N GLY A 16 -27.49 4.52 -2.46
CA GLY A 16 -26.14 4.20 -2.92
C GLY A 16 -25.06 4.26 -1.81
N LYS A 17 -25.43 4.44 -0.53
CA LYS A 17 -24.53 4.22 0.60
C LYS A 17 -24.50 2.75 0.99
N ILE A 18 -23.33 2.27 1.40
CA ILE A 18 -23.18 0.95 2.02
C ILE A 18 -23.63 1.04 3.48
N VAL A 19 -24.41 0.06 3.94
CA VAL A 19 -25.00 0.02 5.27
C VAL A 19 -24.52 -1.24 5.99
N ARG A 20 -23.84 -1.09 7.14
CA ARG A 20 -23.54 -2.22 8.02
C ARG A 20 -24.83 -2.73 8.65
N SER A 21 -25.03 -4.04 8.57
CA SER A 21 -26.12 -4.78 9.21
C SER A 21 -25.54 -6.03 9.87
N HIS A 22 -26.38 -6.85 10.49
CA HIS A 22 -25.95 -8.07 11.18
C HIS A 22 -26.67 -9.30 10.64
N PHE A 23 -25.88 -10.31 10.28
CA PHE A 23 -26.36 -11.67 10.08
C PHE A 23 -26.52 -12.34 11.46
N LEU A 24 -27.60 -13.10 11.62
CA LEU A 24 -27.81 -13.99 12.76
C LEU A 24 -28.56 -15.25 12.29
N ARG A 25 -28.03 -16.41 12.68
CA ARG A 25 -28.68 -17.73 12.60
C ARG A 25 -28.23 -18.61 13.76
N THR A 26 -29.10 -19.52 14.19
CA THR A 26 -28.75 -20.61 15.11
C THR A 26 -28.41 -21.89 14.35
N GLU A 27 -27.82 -22.86 15.04
CA GLU A 27 -27.62 -24.23 14.57
C GLU A 27 -28.95 -24.98 14.29
N GLU A 28 -30.08 -24.47 14.78
CA GLU A 28 -31.43 -24.99 14.52
C GLU A 28 -32.09 -24.36 13.28
N ASP A 29 -31.58 -23.21 12.80
CA ASP A 29 -32.07 -22.52 11.58
C ASP A 29 -31.39 -23.04 10.28
N LEU A 30 -30.45 -23.97 10.37
CA LEU A 30 -29.69 -24.50 9.22
C LEU A 30 -30.43 -25.64 8.53
N GLU A 31 -30.63 -25.53 7.21
CA GLU A 31 -31.19 -26.62 6.41
C GLU A 31 -30.23 -27.81 6.27
N ALA A 32 -30.79 -28.94 5.82
CA ALA A 32 -30.08 -30.22 5.77
C ALA A 32 -28.73 -30.22 5.03
N ASP A 33 -28.63 -29.40 3.99
CA ASP A 33 -27.51 -29.27 3.08
C ASP A 33 -26.72 -27.96 3.27
N GLU A 34 -26.99 -27.21 4.36
CA GLU A 34 -26.35 -25.92 4.63
C GLU A 34 -25.08 -26.00 5.47
N VAL A 35 -24.21 -25.04 5.19
CA VAL A 35 -22.86 -24.89 5.75
C VAL A 35 -22.66 -23.44 6.13
N VAL A 36 -22.19 -23.19 7.36
CA VAL A 36 -21.77 -21.86 7.79
C VAL A 36 -20.31 -21.68 7.43
N VAL A 37 -20.05 -20.75 6.52
CA VAL A 37 -18.70 -20.33 6.14
C VAL A 37 -18.37 -19.05 6.89
N LYS A 38 -17.29 -19.08 7.66
CA LYS A 38 -16.65 -17.86 8.16
C LYS A 38 -15.86 -17.28 7.00
N VAL A 39 -16.34 -16.17 6.44
CA VAL A 39 -15.69 -15.53 5.29
C VAL A 39 -14.38 -14.90 5.77
N THR A 40 -13.35 -14.96 4.94
CA THR A 40 -12.03 -14.39 5.28
C THR A 40 -11.55 -13.43 4.20
N HIS A 41 -11.80 -13.76 2.92
CA HIS A 41 -11.39 -13.00 1.75
C HIS A 41 -12.60 -12.78 0.82
N SER A 42 -12.64 -11.66 0.10
CA SER A 42 -13.60 -11.42 -0.98
C SER A 42 -12.91 -10.77 -2.17
N GLY A 43 -13.21 -11.23 -3.37
CA GLY A 43 -13.02 -10.42 -4.57
C GLY A 43 -13.99 -9.23 -4.56
N LEU A 44 -13.68 -8.20 -5.35
CA LEU A 44 -14.48 -6.98 -5.49
C LEU A 44 -14.87 -6.81 -6.95
N CYS A 45 -16.17 -6.85 -7.23
CA CYS A 45 -16.67 -6.86 -8.59
C CYS A 45 -17.23 -5.50 -9.04
N GLY A 46 -17.17 -5.24 -10.34
CA GLY A 46 -18.01 -4.20 -10.96
C GLY A 46 -19.51 -4.45 -10.72
N THR A 47 -19.91 -5.73 -10.64
CA THR A 47 -21.31 -6.14 -10.38
C THR A 47 -21.85 -5.65 -9.04
N ASP A 48 -21.00 -5.48 -8.03
CA ASP A 48 -21.42 -4.99 -6.72
C ASP A 48 -21.83 -3.50 -6.78
N LEU A 49 -21.35 -2.74 -7.79
CA LEU A 49 -21.82 -1.38 -8.08
C LEU A 49 -23.25 -1.35 -8.63
N HIS A 50 -23.69 -2.39 -9.35
CA HIS A 50 -25.07 -2.48 -9.85
C HIS A 50 -26.06 -2.81 -8.72
N TYR A 51 -25.64 -3.58 -7.72
CA TYR A 51 -26.46 -3.89 -6.54
C TYR A 51 -26.29 -2.90 -5.37
N ARG A 52 -25.30 -2.01 -5.42
CA ARG A 52 -25.05 -0.90 -4.47
C ARG A 52 -26.31 -0.09 -4.11
N ASN A 53 -27.23 0.09 -5.05
CA ASN A 53 -28.49 0.83 -4.86
C ASN A 53 -29.68 -0.03 -4.35
N ARG A 54 -29.45 -1.28 -3.96
CA ARG A 54 -30.49 -2.22 -3.51
C ARG A 54 -30.21 -2.72 -2.09
N ASP A 55 -31.26 -2.87 -1.29
CA ASP A 55 -31.15 -3.47 0.05
C ASP A 55 -30.89 -4.99 -0.04
N MET A 56 -29.61 -5.33 -0.09
CA MET A 56 -29.08 -6.69 -0.07
C MET A 56 -27.62 -6.68 0.38
N VAL A 57 -27.13 -7.76 1.00
CA VAL A 57 -25.69 -7.95 1.27
C VAL A 57 -24.94 -8.00 -0.06
N LEU A 58 -23.74 -7.42 -0.08
CA LEU A 58 -22.90 -7.31 -1.28
C LEU A 58 -21.74 -8.31 -1.27
N GLY A 59 -21.05 -8.39 -2.40
CA GLY A 59 -19.97 -9.35 -2.65
C GLY A 59 -20.50 -10.74 -3.00
N HIS A 60 -19.92 -11.35 -4.03
CA HIS A 60 -20.27 -12.70 -4.51
C HIS A 60 -19.03 -13.49 -4.97
N GLU A 61 -17.85 -13.09 -4.48
CA GLU A 61 -16.54 -13.62 -4.85
C GLU A 61 -15.83 -14.11 -3.57
N GLY A 62 -16.52 -14.93 -2.77
CA GLY A 62 -16.12 -15.21 -1.40
C GLY A 62 -15.15 -16.38 -1.25
N VAL A 63 -14.17 -16.24 -0.37
CA VAL A 63 -13.37 -17.35 0.17
C VAL A 63 -13.38 -17.28 1.70
N GLY A 64 -13.50 -18.45 2.32
CA GLY A 64 -13.62 -18.59 3.77
C GLY A 64 -13.32 -20.00 4.26
N THR A 65 -13.66 -20.23 5.52
CA THR A 65 -13.42 -21.49 6.23
C THR A 65 -14.74 -22.05 6.74
N VAL A 66 -15.01 -23.33 6.49
CA VAL A 66 -16.18 -24.01 7.05
C VAL A 66 -16.06 -24.05 8.58
N ILE A 67 -16.98 -23.40 9.30
CA ILE A 67 -17.01 -23.43 10.77
C ILE A 67 -18.11 -24.32 11.34
N ALA A 68 -19.20 -24.53 10.60
CA ALA A 68 -20.26 -25.45 10.97
C ALA A 68 -20.91 -26.10 9.74
N LEU A 69 -21.41 -27.31 9.96
CA LEU A 69 -22.29 -28.05 9.07
C LEU A 69 -23.67 -28.13 9.73
N SER A 70 -24.72 -28.43 8.97
CA SER A 70 -25.99 -28.85 9.55
C SER A 70 -25.84 -30.08 10.46
N SER A 71 -26.86 -30.38 11.27
CA SER A 71 -26.91 -31.58 12.11
C SER A 71 -27.08 -32.90 11.32
N LYS A 72 -27.13 -32.86 9.98
CA LYS A 72 -27.30 -34.01 9.08
C LYS A 72 -25.99 -34.27 8.30
N PRO A 73 -25.73 -35.51 7.82
CA PRO A 73 -24.42 -35.84 7.24
C PRO A 73 -24.12 -35.14 5.90
N ILE A 74 -23.23 -34.15 5.91
CA ILE A 74 -22.64 -33.53 4.71
C ILE A 74 -21.29 -34.21 4.44
N HIS A 75 -21.27 -35.20 3.53
CA HIS A 75 -20.10 -36.08 3.33
C HIS A 75 -18.90 -35.41 2.63
N ASN A 76 -19.09 -34.28 1.95
CA ASN A 76 -18.06 -33.67 1.09
C ASN A 76 -17.22 -32.60 1.79
N PHE A 77 -17.65 -32.10 2.95
CA PHE A 77 -17.00 -31.02 3.69
C PHE A 77 -16.86 -31.36 5.17
N ARG A 78 -15.83 -30.83 5.80
CA ARG A 78 -15.59 -30.88 7.26
C ARG A 78 -15.32 -29.48 7.78
N ALA A 79 -15.49 -29.26 9.08
CA ALA A 79 -15.01 -28.06 9.72
C ALA A 79 -13.51 -27.87 9.46
N ARG A 80 -13.09 -26.62 9.25
CA ARG A 80 -11.75 -26.17 8.80
C ARG A 80 -11.38 -26.45 7.34
N ASP A 81 -12.26 -27.00 6.50
CA ASP A 81 -12.01 -26.96 5.05
C ASP A 81 -12.04 -25.51 4.54
N ARG A 82 -11.05 -25.12 3.73
CA ARG A 82 -11.02 -23.84 3.00
C ARG A 82 -11.91 -23.93 1.77
N VAL A 83 -12.86 -23.01 1.65
CA VAL A 83 -13.90 -23.05 0.61
C VAL A 83 -14.10 -21.68 -0.04
N GLY A 84 -14.35 -21.69 -1.35
CA GLY A 84 -14.87 -20.56 -2.11
C GLY A 84 -16.36 -20.71 -2.41
N PHE A 85 -17.02 -19.59 -2.66
CA PHE A 85 -18.40 -19.51 -3.12
C PHE A 85 -18.56 -18.35 -4.12
N GLY A 86 -19.34 -18.59 -5.16
CA GLY A 86 -19.59 -17.65 -6.25
C GLY A 86 -20.94 -16.96 -6.16
N PHE A 87 -21.58 -16.79 -7.31
CA PHE A 87 -22.86 -16.09 -7.46
C PHE A 87 -24.05 -17.06 -7.28
N TYR A 88 -23.87 -18.36 -7.54
CA TYR A 88 -24.90 -19.38 -7.30
C TYR A 88 -25.01 -19.82 -5.84
N HIS A 89 -26.25 -19.83 -5.34
CA HIS A 89 -26.60 -20.25 -3.98
C HIS A 89 -27.13 -21.70 -3.96
N SER A 90 -28.03 -22.06 -4.87
CA SER A 90 -28.63 -23.42 -4.98
C SER A 90 -29.22 -23.70 -6.36
N THR A 91 -29.34 -24.98 -6.72
CA THR A 91 -30.12 -25.47 -7.89
C THR A 91 -30.88 -26.75 -7.53
N CYS A 92 -31.93 -27.13 -8.27
CA CYS A 92 -32.78 -28.26 -7.87
C CYS A 92 -32.18 -29.67 -8.06
N GLY A 93 -30.99 -29.78 -8.66
CA GLY A 93 -30.26 -31.06 -8.86
C GLY A 93 -30.91 -32.10 -9.77
N SER A 94 -32.13 -31.85 -10.28
CA SER A 94 -33.04 -32.89 -10.83
C SER A 94 -33.66 -32.55 -12.19
N CYS A 95 -33.57 -31.29 -12.66
CA CYS A 95 -33.97 -30.94 -14.01
C CYS A 95 -32.91 -31.36 -15.05
N GLU A 96 -33.29 -31.46 -16.32
CA GLU A 96 -32.36 -31.80 -17.43
C GLU A 96 -31.09 -30.94 -17.46
N PRO A 97 -31.13 -29.60 -17.29
CA PRO A 97 -29.93 -28.79 -17.11
C PRO A 97 -29.02 -29.29 -15.97
N CYS A 98 -29.57 -29.55 -14.77
CA CYS A 98 -28.77 -30.08 -13.65
C CYS A 98 -28.16 -31.45 -13.95
N LEU A 99 -28.95 -32.37 -14.51
CA LEU A 99 -28.52 -33.75 -14.79
C LEU A 99 -27.50 -33.85 -15.94
N THR A 100 -27.40 -32.82 -16.79
CA THR A 100 -26.45 -32.77 -17.92
C THR A 100 -25.20 -31.92 -17.65
N GLY A 101 -25.00 -31.40 -16.43
CA GLY A 101 -23.86 -30.53 -16.10
C GLY A 101 -24.01 -29.07 -16.56
N HIS A 102 -25.25 -28.65 -16.84
CA HIS A 102 -25.68 -27.30 -17.18
C HIS A 102 -26.58 -26.72 -16.07
N ASP A 103 -26.31 -27.08 -14.81
CA ASP A 103 -27.04 -26.64 -13.61
C ASP A 103 -27.21 -25.11 -13.52
N CYS A 104 -26.27 -24.34 -14.07
CA CYS A 104 -26.38 -22.90 -14.24
C CYS A 104 -27.64 -22.42 -15.01
N TYR A 105 -28.21 -23.25 -15.89
CA TYR A 105 -29.47 -22.98 -16.61
C TYR A 105 -30.72 -23.54 -15.90
N CYS A 106 -30.61 -24.07 -14.68
CA CYS A 106 -31.76 -24.56 -13.91
C CYS A 106 -32.82 -23.46 -13.69
N ASP A 107 -34.09 -23.70 -14.01
CA ASP A 107 -35.16 -22.72 -13.78
C ASP A 107 -35.35 -22.39 -12.30
N ASN A 108 -35.13 -23.38 -11.43
CA ASN A 108 -35.25 -23.28 -9.97
C ASN A 108 -33.92 -22.89 -9.29
N ARG A 109 -33.09 -22.07 -9.95
CA ARG A 109 -31.78 -21.63 -9.41
C ARG A 109 -31.90 -20.40 -8.51
N GLN A 110 -31.23 -20.43 -7.37
CA GLN A 110 -31.07 -19.28 -6.48
C GLN A 110 -29.70 -18.64 -6.71
N MET A 111 -29.68 -17.31 -6.77
CA MET A 111 -28.53 -16.53 -7.23
C MET A 111 -28.44 -15.22 -6.44
N TYR A 112 -27.22 -14.71 -6.24
CA TYR A 112 -26.96 -13.36 -5.78
C TYR A 112 -27.75 -12.32 -6.61
N GLY A 113 -28.05 -11.16 -6.03
CA GLY A 113 -28.89 -10.16 -6.69
C GLY A 113 -30.36 -10.55 -6.91
N THR A 114 -30.80 -11.77 -6.58
CA THR A 114 -32.20 -12.22 -6.77
C THR A 114 -32.78 -12.96 -5.56
N HIS A 115 -31.99 -13.82 -4.92
CA HIS A 115 -32.39 -14.67 -3.80
C HIS A 115 -31.41 -14.51 -2.62
N ASN A 116 -31.84 -14.91 -1.42
CA ASN A 116 -31.06 -14.84 -0.18
C ASN A 116 -30.34 -13.48 -0.02
N LEU A 117 -31.09 -12.38 -0.11
CA LEU A 117 -30.55 -11.01 -0.09
C LEU A 117 -29.88 -10.61 1.25
N ASP A 118 -29.88 -11.52 2.22
CA ASP A 118 -29.14 -11.47 3.48
C ASP A 118 -27.78 -12.21 3.43
N GLN A 119 -27.37 -12.74 2.27
CA GLN A 119 -26.14 -13.49 2.06
C GLN A 119 -25.25 -12.84 0.99
N GLY A 120 -23.94 -12.90 1.18
CA GLY A 120 -22.90 -12.37 0.30
C GLY A 120 -21.52 -12.48 0.93
N SER A 121 -20.46 -12.11 0.21
CA SER A 121 -19.07 -12.19 0.69
C SER A 121 -18.56 -10.95 1.42
N PHE A 122 -19.26 -9.81 1.37
CA PHE A 122 -18.99 -8.67 2.27
C PHE A 122 -19.70 -8.92 3.61
N ALA A 123 -19.26 -9.96 4.31
CA ALA A 123 -19.82 -10.45 5.57
C ALA A 123 -18.74 -11.14 6.41
N GLU A 124 -18.93 -11.24 7.72
CA GLU A 124 -18.08 -12.08 8.58
C GLU A 124 -18.46 -13.58 8.44
N PHE A 125 -19.74 -13.86 8.14
CA PHE A 125 -20.29 -15.20 7.95
C PHE A 125 -21.34 -15.20 6.85
N CYS A 126 -21.40 -16.28 6.08
CA CYS A 126 -22.52 -16.60 5.20
C CYS A 126 -23.00 -18.05 5.42
N VAL A 127 -24.24 -18.32 5.02
CA VAL A 127 -24.82 -19.66 4.93
C VAL A 127 -24.99 -20.01 3.46
N TRP A 128 -24.37 -21.12 3.06
CA TRP A 128 -24.39 -21.60 1.68
C TRP A 128 -24.82 -23.07 1.61
N LYS A 129 -25.42 -23.48 0.49
CA LYS A 129 -25.60 -24.91 0.23
C LYS A 129 -24.25 -25.56 -0.05
N ALA A 130 -23.98 -26.71 0.57
CA ALA A 130 -22.81 -27.53 0.27
C ALA A 130 -22.71 -27.93 -1.22
N GLN A 131 -23.83 -27.90 -1.94
CA GLN A 131 -23.87 -28.05 -3.38
C GLN A 131 -22.96 -27.03 -4.11
N TRP A 132 -22.91 -25.77 -3.66
CA TRP A 132 -22.23 -24.67 -4.36
C TRP A 132 -20.92 -24.18 -3.72
N LEU A 133 -20.52 -24.73 -2.57
CA LEU A 133 -19.17 -24.53 -2.05
C LEU A 133 -18.13 -25.25 -2.92
N ILE A 134 -17.01 -24.57 -3.22
CA ILE A 134 -15.85 -25.11 -3.97
C ILE A 134 -14.69 -25.24 -2.99
N LYS A 135 -13.89 -26.32 -3.04
CA LYS A 135 -12.66 -26.37 -2.22
C LYS A 135 -11.55 -25.60 -2.91
N ILE A 136 -10.84 -24.76 -2.16
CA ILE A 136 -9.68 -24.04 -2.68
C ILE A 136 -8.44 -24.93 -2.53
N PRO A 137 -7.72 -25.30 -3.62
CA PRO A 137 -6.48 -26.07 -3.55
C PRO A 137 -5.45 -25.40 -2.65
N ASP A 138 -4.59 -26.18 -1.98
CA ASP A 138 -3.64 -25.63 -1.01
C ASP A 138 -2.62 -24.68 -1.65
N GLY A 139 -2.23 -24.91 -2.92
CA GLY A 139 -1.27 -24.08 -3.66
C GLY A 139 -1.78 -22.73 -4.16
N ILE A 140 -3.06 -22.40 -3.99
CA ILE A 140 -3.59 -21.06 -4.33
C ILE A 140 -3.82 -20.26 -3.04
N PRO A 141 -3.20 -19.08 -2.86
CA PRO A 141 -3.50 -18.17 -1.76
C PRO A 141 -4.97 -17.73 -1.74
N SER A 142 -5.53 -17.54 -0.55
CA SER A 142 -6.95 -17.23 -0.37
C SER A 142 -7.37 -15.91 -1.03
N ALA A 143 -6.46 -14.93 -1.11
CA ALA A 143 -6.63 -13.65 -1.80
C ALA A 143 -6.83 -13.83 -3.31
N GLU A 144 -5.93 -14.57 -3.95
CA GLU A 144 -6.03 -14.92 -5.37
C GLU A 144 -7.29 -15.73 -5.65
N ALA A 145 -7.52 -16.78 -4.86
CA ALA A 145 -8.66 -17.67 -4.97
C ALA A 145 -9.99 -16.90 -4.95
N ALA A 146 -10.12 -15.85 -4.13
CA ALA A 146 -11.31 -15.01 -4.06
C ALA A 146 -11.59 -14.32 -5.41
N THR A 147 -10.59 -13.68 -6.02
CA THR A 147 -10.74 -13.07 -7.36
C THR A 147 -11.00 -14.11 -8.48
N LEU A 148 -10.63 -15.37 -8.25
CA LEU A 148 -10.94 -16.47 -9.16
C LEU A 148 -12.39 -16.98 -9.03
N MET A 149 -13.13 -16.62 -7.95
CA MET A 149 -14.50 -17.09 -7.71
C MET A 149 -15.58 -16.37 -8.55
N CYS A 150 -15.23 -15.36 -9.34
CA CYS A 150 -16.22 -14.53 -10.02
C CYS A 150 -16.93 -15.19 -11.23
N GLU A 151 -18.26 -15.13 -11.22
CA GLU A 151 -19.14 -15.70 -12.25
C GLU A 151 -19.79 -14.65 -13.18
N SER A 152 -20.80 -15.06 -13.96
CA SER A 152 -21.26 -14.27 -15.12
C SER A 152 -22.77 -14.21 -15.46
N HIS A 153 -23.55 -13.43 -14.69
CA HIS A 153 -25.02 -13.33 -14.81
C HIS A 153 -25.56 -12.19 -15.69
N ASN A 154 -26.51 -12.52 -16.55
CA ASN A 154 -27.46 -11.58 -17.17
C ASN A 154 -28.90 -12.08 -16.96
N PHE A 155 -29.89 -11.20 -16.88
CA PHE A 155 -31.29 -11.57 -16.71
C PHE A 155 -32.25 -10.48 -17.18
N SER A 156 -33.26 -10.86 -17.96
CA SER A 156 -34.47 -10.06 -18.20
C SER A 156 -35.68 -10.97 -18.36
N VAL A 157 -36.85 -10.51 -17.91
CA VAL A 157 -38.14 -11.22 -18.00
C VAL A 157 -39.10 -10.49 -18.93
N THR A 158 -38.73 -10.41 -20.21
CA THR A 158 -39.65 -10.34 -21.37
C THR A 158 -38.89 -10.69 -22.64
N ASP A 159 -39.51 -11.52 -23.49
CA ASP A 159 -39.27 -11.71 -24.92
C ASP A 159 -37.82 -11.99 -25.43
N LEU A 160 -37.61 -13.29 -25.71
CA LEU A 160 -36.76 -13.86 -26.78
C LEU A 160 -35.30 -13.36 -26.96
N PHE A 161 -34.38 -14.32 -26.79
CA PHE A 161 -32.91 -14.26 -26.94
C PHE A 161 -32.10 -13.78 -25.72
N GLU A 162 -31.30 -14.73 -25.22
CA GLU A 162 -29.86 -14.66 -24.91
C GLU A 162 -29.14 -13.29 -24.74
N LEU A 163 -28.17 -13.06 -23.83
CA LEU A 163 -27.50 -13.87 -22.78
C LEU A 163 -26.45 -12.97 -22.01
N GLN A 164 -25.94 -13.40 -20.83
CA GLN A 164 -24.53 -13.27 -20.32
C GLN A 164 -23.84 -11.89 -20.02
N TRP A 165 -22.85 -11.86 -19.08
CA TRP A 165 -22.20 -10.67 -18.41
C TRP A 165 -21.20 -11.12 -17.30
N SER A 166 -19.97 -10.62 -17.00
CA SER A 166 -19.01 -11.29 -16.03
C SER A 166 -18.03 -10.49 -15.13
N GLY A 167 -17.35 -11.21 -14.20
CA GLY A 167 -16.02 -10.87 -13.63
C GLY A 167 -14.97 -12.03 -13.70
N ALA A 168 -13.83 -11.89 -13.01
CA ALA A 168 -12.49 -12.40 -13.43
C ALA A 168 -12.28 -13.91 -13.76
N GLY A 169 -12.06 -14.78 -12.78
CA GLY A 169 -11.41 -16.08 -13.03
C GLY A 169 -12.19 -17.08 -13.89
N VAL A 170 -13.18 -17.75 -13.30
CA VAL A 170 -13.90 -18.85 -13.97
C VAL A 170 -14.69 -18.38 -15.21
N SER A 171 -15.17 -17.14 -15.23
CA SER A 171 -15.90 -16.60 -16.40
C SER A 171 -15.03 -16.33 -17.62
N VAL A 172 -13.71 -16.25 -17.46
CA VAL A 172 -12.74 -16.21 -18.57
C VAL A 172 -12.37 -17.63 -19.01
N PHE A 173 -12.14 -18.55 -18.06
CA PHE A 173 -11.72 -19.92 -18.38
C PHE A 173 -12.84 -20.75 -19.03
N SER A 174 -14.08 -20.63 -18.53
CA SER A 174 -15.29 -21.30 -19.04
C SER A 174 -15.51 -21.14 -20.57
N PRO A 175 -15.54 -19.92 -21.14
CA PRO A 175 -15.75 -19.72 -22.57
C PRO A 175 -14.51 -20.02 -23.41
N LEU A 176 -13.29 -19.86 -22.86
CA LEU A 176 -12.08 -20.36 -23.52
C LEU A 176 -12.19 -21.87 -23.73
N LEU A 177 -12.49 -22.65 -22.69
CA LEU A 177 -12.60 -24.11 -22.78
C LEU A 177 -13.75 -24.57 -23.70
N LYS A 178 -14.87 -23.84 -23.73
CA LYS A 178 -16.05 -24.17 -24.56
C LYS A 178 -15.92 -23.76 -26.03
N HIS A 179 -15.18 -22.70 -26.33
CA HIS A 179 -15.24 -22.05 -27.65
C HIS A 179 -13.89 -21.77 -28.32
N VAL A 180 -12.76 -21.99 -27.64
CA VAL A 180 -11.40 -21.73 -28.16
C VAL A 180 -10.59 -23.01 -28.19
N LYS A 181 -9.77 -23.19 -29.23
CA LYS A 181 -8.83 -24.31 -29.37
C LYS A 181 -7.38 -23.85 -29.14
N PRO A 182 -6.47 -24.75 -28.72
CA PRO A 182 -5.03 -24.45 -28.64
C PRO A 182 -4.40 -23.90 -29.94
N THR A 183 -5.02 -24.16 -31.10
CA THR A 183 -4.58 -23.68 -32.41
C THR A 183 -5.15 -22.31 -32.82
N ASP A 184 -6.05 -21.72 -32.01
CA ASP A 184 -6.74 -20.48 -32.37
C ASP A 184 -5.89 -19.24 -32.05
N ARG A 185 -6.05 -18.20 -32.87
CA ARG A 185 -5.51 -16.85 -32.61
C ARG A 185 -6.58 -16.00 -31.91
N VAL A 186 -6.28 -15.62 -30.67
CA VAL A 186 -7.23 -15.12 -29.66
C VAL A 186 -6.95 -13.65 -29.37
N GLY A 187 -7.84 -12.76 -29.79
CA GLY A 187 -7.84 -11.36 -29.38
C GLY A 187 -8.46 -11.19 -28.00
N VAL A 188 -7.85 -10.34 -27.17
CA VAL A 188 -8.34 -9.90 -25.85
C VAL A 188 -8.47 -8.38 -25.88
N VAL A 189 -9.66 -7.84 -25.61
CA VAL A 189 -9.95 -6.40 -25.66
C VAL A 189 -10.11 -5.84 -24.25
N GLY A 190 -9.22 -4.95 -23.84
CA GLY A 190 -9.19 -4.38 -22.49
C GLY A 190 -8.35 -5.22 -21.52
N VAL A 191 -7.53 -4.54 -20.72
CA VAL A 191 -6.54 -5.16 -19.83
C VAL A 191 -6.81 -4.71 -18.39
N GLY A 192 -7.79 -5.37 -17.77
CA GLY A 192 -8.15 -5.26 -16.35
C GLY A 192 -8.22 -6.63 -15.68
N GLY A 193 -9.05 -6.78 -14.65
CA GLY A 193 -9.25 -8.06 -13.93
C GLY A 193 -9.55 -9.24 -14.86
N LEU A 194 -10.48 -9.07 -15.80
CA LEU A 194 -10.74 -10.04 -16.86
C LEU A 194 -9.53 -10.26 -17.80
N GLY A 195 -8.98 -9.16 -18.31
CA GLY A 195 -8.05 -9.17 -19.44
C GLY A 195 -6.70 -9.84 -19.14
N HIS A 196 -6.12 -9.59 -17.96
CA HIS A 196 -4.82 -10.21 -17.63
C HIS A 196 -4.92 -11.73 -17.45
N LEU A 197 -5.99 -12.22 -16.81
CA LEU A 197 -6.27 -13.66 -16.75
C LEU A 197 -6.61 -14.24 -18.13
N ALA A 198 -7.32 -13.51 -18.99
CA ALA A 198 -7.62 -13.95 -20.35
C ALA A 198 -6.35 -14.16 -21.20
N ILE A 199 -5.33 -13.33 -21.00
CA ILE A 199 -4.02 -13.50 -21.62
C ILE A 199 -3.34 -14.77 -21.08
N GLN A 200 -3.22 -14.90 -19.74
CA GLN A 200 -2.56 -16.04 -19.11
C GLN A 200 -3.25 -17.38 -19.45
N PHE A 201 -4.57 -17.51 -19.25
CA PHE A 201 -5.31 -18.73 -19.52
C PHE A 201 -5.22 -19.14 -20.99
N ALA A 202 -5.51 -18.22 -21.93
CA ALA A 202 -5.44 -18.55 -23.36
C ALA A 202 -4.02 -18.95 -23.79
N ARG A 203 -2.98 -18.28 -23.25
CA ARG A 203 -1.59 -18.62 -23.54
C ARG A 203 -1.18 -19.99 -23.02
N LYS A 204 -1.55 -20.34 -21.78
CA LYS A 204 -1.20 -21.63 -21.15
C LYS A 204 -2.06 -22.77 -21.73
N MET A 205 -3.26 -22.47 -22.25
CA MET A 205 -4.03 -23.37 -23.14
C MET A 205 -3.39 -23.55 -24.55
N GLY A 206 -2.31 -22.85 -24.86
CA GLY A 206 -1.52 -23.00 -26.09
C GLY A 206 -1.84 -22.01 -27.22
N CYS A 207 -2.85 -21.16 -27.06
CA CYS A 207 -3.35 -20.25 -28.09
C CYS A 207 -2.35 -19.13 -28.44
N GLU A 208 -2.47 -18.57 -29.65
CA GLU A 208 -1.72 -17.37 -30.03
C GLU A 208 -2.50 -16.12 -29.61
N VAL A 209 -2.14 -15.55 -28.46
CA VAL A 209 -2.87 -14.43 -27.83
C VAL A 209 -2.47 -13.09 -28.45
N VAL A 210 -3.44 -12.20 -28.64
CA VAL A 210 -3.27 -10.84 -29.17
C VAL A 210 -4.04 -9.87 -28.28
N VAL A 211 -3.45 -8.73 -27.93
CA VAL A 211 -4.10 -7.76 -27.02
C VAL A 211 -4.44 -6.47 -27.74
N PHE A 212 -5.62 -5.93 -27.45
CA PHE A 212 -6.11 -4.63 -27.87
C PHE A 212 -6.40 -3.78 -26.64
N SER A 213 -5.73 -2.64 -26.49
CA SER A 213 -5.76 -1.84 -25.26
C SER A 213 -5.72 -0.34 -25.55
N ARG A 214 -6.40 0.45 -24.71
CA ARG A 214 -6.29 1.92 -24.70
C ARG A 214 -5.13 2.44 -23.85
N SER A 215 -4.49 1.58 -23.06
CA SER A 215 -3.31 1.90 -22.25
C SER A 215 -2.06 1.34 -22.93
N PRO A 216 -1.23 2.15 -23.61
CA PRO A 216 -0.01 1.66 -24.26
C PRO A 216 0.98 1.09 -23.24
N ASP A 217 1.05 1.70 -22.05
CA ASP A 217 1.93 1.35 -20.93
C ASP A 217 1.73 -0.10 -20.44
N LYS A 218 0.57 -0.71 -20.70
CA LYS A 218 0.28 -2.12 -20.36
C LYS A 218 0.90 -3.12 -21.33
N ARG A 219 1.64 -2.68 -22.35
CA ARG A 219 2.24 -3.54 -23.38
C ARG A 219 3.17 -4.59 -22.80
N GLU A 220 4.10 -4.18 -21.94
CA GLU A 220 5.15 -5.04 -21.39
C GLU A 220 4.52 -6.13 -20.48
N GLU A 221 3.63 -5.74 -19.56
CA GLU A 221 2.85 -6.68 -18.74
C GLU A 221 2.06 -7.70 -19.59
N CYS A 222 1.44 -7.25 -20.68
CA CYS A 222 0.71 -8.15 -21.59
C CYS A 222 1.62 -9.16 -22.27
N LEU A 223 2.82 -8.75 -22.71
CA LEU A 223 3.79 -9.66 -23.33
C LEU A 223 4.36 -10.64 -22.29
N ALA A 224 4.60 -10.20 -21.06
CA ALA A 224 5.05 -11.05 -19.95
C ALA A 224 4.02 -12.12 -19.57
N TRP A 225 2.72 -11.77 -19.50
CA TRP A 225 1.62 -12.75 -19.37
C TRP A 225 1.45 -13.65 -20.62
N GLY A 226 2.16 -13.34 -21.71
CA GLY A 226 2.29 -14.21 -22.87
C GLY A 226 1.47 -13.80 -24.10
N ALA A 227 1.04 -12.54 -24.20
CA ALA A 227 0.56 -12.00 -25.48
C ALA A 227 1.66 -12.10 -26.54
N ARG A 228 1.28 -12.47 -27.77
CA ARG A 228 2.18 -12.60 -28.92
C ARG A 228 2.29 -11.32 -29.74
N ASP A 229 1.19 -10.57 -29.83
CA ASP A 229 1.12 -9.25 -30.45
C ASP A 229 0.29 -8.32 -29.54
N PHE A 230 0.62 -7.03 -29.49
CA PHE A 230 -0.11 -6.01 -28.73
C PHE A 230 -0.37 -4.80 -29.62
N TYR A 231 -1.60 -4.30 -29.61
CA TYR A 231 -2.07 -3.17 -30.41
C TYR A 231 -2.70 -2.11 -29.50
N CYS A 232 -2.12 -0.90 -29.50
CA CYS A 232 -2.75 0.26 -28.86
C CYS A 232 -3.89 0.77 -29.75
N THR A 233 -5.08 0.94 -29.19
CA THR A 233 -6.29 1.40 -29.91
C THR A 233 -6.69 2.83 -29.53
N THR A 234 -5.79 3.60 -28.93
CA THR A 234 -6.06 4.98 -28.49
C THR A 234 -5.89 5.96 -29.65
N ASN A 235 -6.89 6.81 -29.83
CA ASN A 235 -6.94 7.85 -30.88
C ASN A 235 -6.80 7.30 -32.32
N LEU A 236 -7.36 6.10 -32.57
CA LEU A 236 -7.42 5.49 -33.90
C LEU A 236 -8.86 5.46 -34.42
N ASP A 237 -9.15 6.27 -35.44
CA ASP A 237 -10.45 6.27 -36.13
C ASP A 237 -10.61 5.08 -37.11
N ASP A 238 -9.50 4.45 -37.51
CA ASP A 238 -9.50 3.30 -38.42
C ASP A 238 -8.51 2.19 -37.99
N PHE A 239 -9.02 0.99 -37.72
CA PHE A 239 -8.21 -0.16 -37.32
C PHE A 239 -7.46 -0.85 -38.48
N ASP A 240 -7.73 -0.55 -39.75
CA ASP A 240 -6.85 -1.02 -40.84
C ASP A 240 -5.45 -0.38 -40.74
N SER A 241 -5.29 0.75 -40.02
CA SER A 241 -4.00 1.34 -39.66
C SER A 241 -3.13 0.46 -38.76
N LEU A 242 -3.71 -0.52 -38.05
CA LEU A 242 -2.96 -1.47 -37.20
C LEU A 242 -2.11 -2.46 -38.01
N GLY A 243 -2.20 -2.46 -39.35
CA GLY A 243 -1.34 -3.27 -40.22
C GLY A 243 -1.55 -4.79 -40.10
N ILE A 244 -2.68 -5.24 -39.53
CA ILE A 244 -2.97 -6.66 -39.29
C ILE A 244 -3.18 -7.38 -40.62
N SER A 245 -2.15 -8.12 -41.05
CA SER A 245 -2.14 -8.86 -42.31
C SER A 245 -3.24 -9.91 -42.37
N LYS A 246 -3.63 -10.32 -43.60
CA LYS A 246 -4.71 -11.30 -43.82
C LYS A 246 -4.49 -12.63 -43.10
N SER A 247 -3.24 -13.04 -42.85
CA SER A 247 -2.89 -14.25 -42.11
C SER A 247 -2.84 -14.06 -40.58
N LYS A 248 -2.78 -12.82 -40.07
CA LYS A 248 -2.80 -12.48 -38.64
C LYS A 248 -4.18 -12.05 -38.12
N LYS A 249 -5.25 -12.20 -38.90
CA LYS A 249 -6.61 -11.81 -38.46
C LYS A 249 -7.12 -12.67 -37.30
N ILE A 250 -7.97 -12.06 -36.48
CA ILE A 250 -8.47 -12.66 -35.24
C ILE A 250 -9.69 -13.53 -35.52
N HIS A 251 -9.73 -14.73 -34.91
CA HIS A 251 -10.83 -15.70 -35.09
C HIS A 251 -11.62 -15.95 -33.81
N LYS A 252 -11.04 -15.61 -32.65
CA LYS A 252 -11.68 -15.60 -31.33
C LYS A 252 -11.40 -14.26 -30.68
N LEU A 253 -12.42 -13.50 -30.24
CA LEU A 253 -12.25 -12.18 -29.64
C LEU A 253 -12.98 -12.11 -28.30
N LEU A 254 -12.25 -12.13 -27.19
CA LEU A 254 -12.78 -11.92 -25.84
C LEU A 254 -12.86 -10.42 -25.57
N VAL A 255 -14.05 -9.91 -25.27
CA VAL A 255 -14.24 -8.51 -24.87
C VAL A 255 -14.28 -8.40 -23.36
N CYS A 256 -13.25 -7.74 -22.81
CA CYS A 256 -12.90 -7.68 -21.40
C CYS A 256 -12.95 -6.25 -20.82
N THR A 257 -13.55 -5.29 -21.52
CA THR A 257 -13.86 -3.93 -21.03
C THR A 257 -15.36 -3.65 -21.08
N ALA A 258 -15.87 -2.87 -20.13
CA ALA A 258 -17.25 -2.39 -20.08
C ALA A 258 -17.45 -1.09 -20.89
N ASP A 259 -16.40 -0.56 -21.51
CA ASP A 259 -16.49 0.55 -22.46
C ASP A 259 -17.31 0.15 -23.71
N ASP A 260 -17.98 1.12 -24.34
CA ASP A 260 -18.61 0.92 -25.64
C ASP A 260 -17.58 0.49 -26.71
N ILE A 261 -17.88 -0.61 -27.41
CA ILE A 261 -17.01 -1.18 -28.44
C ILE A 261 -17.40 -0.67 -29.82
N ASP A 262 -16.46 -0.08 -30.54
CA ASP A 262 -16.58 0.20 -31.97
C ASP A 262 -16.54 -1.10 -32.77
N TRP A 263 -17.71 -1.71 -32.96
CA TRP A 263 -17.85 -2.92 -33.75
C TRP A 263 -17.51 -2.75 -35.22
N GLN A 264 -17.58 -1.54 -35.78
CA GLN A 264 -17.19 -1.31 -37.18
C GLN A 264 -15.68 -1.49 -37.35
N ASN A 265 -14.88 -0.91 -36.45
CA ASN A 265 -13.43 -1.07 -36.45
C ASN A 265 -12.98 -2.47 -35.99
N TYR A 266 -13.58 -3.05 -34.95
CA TYR A 266 -13.25 -4.44 -34.55
C TYR A 266 -13.60 -5.45 -35.64
N VAL A 267 -14.68 -5.27 -36.40
CA VAL A 267 -15.00 -6.14 -37.55
C VAL A 267 -13.90 -6.11 -38.61
N LYS A 268 -13.18 -5.01 -38.84
CA LYS A 268 -12.09 -4.96 -39.84
C LYS A 268 -11.01 -6.00 -39.54
N ILE A 269 -10.58 -6.12 -38.28
CA ILE A 269 -9.47 -7.00 -37.86
C ILE A 269 -9.87 -8.47 -37.67
N LEU A 270 -11.18 -8.77 -37.64
CA LEU A 270 -11.69 -10.15 -37.62
C LEU A 270 -11.54 -10.87 -38.97
N GLY A 271 -11.22 -12.16 -38.89
CA GLY A 271 -11.12 -13.10 -40.01
C GLY A 271 -12.47 -13.59 -40.54
N THR A 272 -12.51 -14.82 -41.05
CA THR A 272 -13.74 -15.49 -41.49
C THR A 272 -14.25 -16.45 -40.41
N LEU A 273 -15.58 -16.62 -40.33
CA LEU A 273 -16.30 -17.35 -39.28
C LEU A 273 -15.91 -16.94 -37.83
N PRO A 274 -15.60 -15.67 -37.52
CA PRO A 274 -15.06 -15.29 -36.21
C PRO A 274 -16.09 -15.54 -35.09
N THR A 275 -15.60 -15.80 -33.88
CA THR A 275 -16.41 -15.85 -32.65
C THR A 275 -16.02 -14.69 -31.75
N VAL A 276 -16.94 -13.75 -31.54
CA VAL A 276 -16.84 -12.69 -30.52
C VAL A 276 -17.48 -13.21 -29.24
N ILE A 277 -16.81 -12.98 -28.12
CA ILE A 277 -17.21 -13.43 -26.79
C ILE A 277 -17.24 -12.21 -25.86
N PRO A 278 -18.40 -11.54 -25.71
CA PRO A 278 -18.60 -10.52 -24.70
C PRO A 278 -18.52 -11.15 -23.30
N LEU A 279 -17.65 -10.60 -22.46
CA LEU A 279 -17.55 -10.98 -21.05
C LEU A 279 -18.01 -9.86 -20.12
N THR A 280 -18.24 -8.64 -20.57
CA THR A 280 -18.53 -7.48 -19.69
C THR A 280 -19.99 -7.06 -19.69
N VAL A 281 -20.34 -6.14 -18.78
CA VAL A 281 -21.75 -5.64 -18.48
C VAL A 281 -21.71 -4.37 -19.43
N SER A 282 -22.69 -4.30 -20.34
CA SER A 282 -23.35 -3.04 -20.72
C SER A 282 -24.87 -3.22 -20.60
N HIS A 283 -25.59 -2.10 -20.45
CA HIS A 283 -27.05 -2.03 -20.56
C HIS A 283 -27.51 -1.43 -21.91
N GLY A 284 -26.56 -1.13 -22.82
CA GLY A 284 -26.84 -0.67 -24.17
C GLY A 284 -27.18 -1.79 -25.16
N ALA A 285 -27.52 -1.42 -26.39
CA ALA A 285 -27.77 -2.37 -27.47
C ALA A 285 -26.46 -2.83 -28.14
N LEU A 286 -26.38 -4.11 -28.53
CA LEU A 286 -25.23 -4.65 -29.27
C LEU A 286 -25.34 -4.32 -30.77
N GLU A 287 -24.88 -3.13 -31.17
CA GLU A 287 -24.92 -2.67 -32.57
C GLU A 287 -23.81 -3.31 -33.44
N ALA A 288 -23.95 -4.62 -33.70
CA ALA A 288 -23.05 -5.37 -34.58
C ALA A 288 -23.37 -5.14 -36.08
N PRO A 289 -22.36 -4.92 -36.96
CA PRO A 289 -22.57 -4.78 -38.40
C PRO A 289 -23.28 -6.00 -39.03
N TYR A 290 -24.50 -5.77 -39.54
CA TYR A 290 -25.37 -6.82 -40.09
C TYR A 290 -24.77 -7.52 -41.34
N ASP A 291 -24.02 -6.78 -42.15
CA ASP A 291 -23.28 -7.32 -43.28
C ASP A 291 -22.17 -8.29 -42.82
N ALA A 292 -21.51 -8.03 -41.69
CA ALA A 292 -20.47 -8.91 -41.15
C ALA A 292 -21.06 -10.24 -40.63
N LEU A 293 -22.26 -10.23 -40.06
CA LEU A 293 -22.98 -11.46 -39.67
C LEU A 293 -23.16 -12.39 -40.89
N ILE A 294 -23.61 -11.84 -42.02
CA ILE A 294 -23.88 -12.63 -43.24
C ILE A 294 -22.59 -12.94 -44.03
N LEU A 295 -21.78 -11.92 -44.35
CA LEU A 295 -20.67 -12.02 -45.31
C LEU A 295 -19.38 -12.57 -44.69
N LYS A 296 -19.19 -12.42 -43.37
CA LYS A 296 -18.07 -13.07 -42.65
C LYS A 296 -18.49 -14.32 -41.87
N GLY A 297 -19.79 -14.54 -41.66
CA GLY A 297 -20.26 -15.56 -40.71
C GLY A 297 -19.86 -15.23 -39.27
N LEU A 298 -19.90 -13.94 -38.90
CA LEU A 298 -19.64 -13.48 -37.55
C LEU A 298 -20.64 -14.11 -36.57
N ARG A 299 -20.12 -14.69 -35.49
CA ARG A 299 -20.90 -15.22 -34.36
C ARG A 299 -20.59 -14.40 -33.11
N VAL A 300 -21.63 -14.05 -32.36
CA VAL A 300 -21.51 -13.54 -30.99
C VAL A 300 -22.00 -14.63 -30.05
N VAL A 301 -21.24 -14.94 -29.00
CA VAL A 301 -21.55 -15.97 -27.99
C VAL A 301 -20.96 -15.49 -26.67
N GLY A 302 -21.77 -15.13 -25.66
CA GLY A 302 -21.23 -14.68 -24.37
C GLY A 302 -20.77 -15.83 -23.46
N SER A 303 -20.56 -15.53 -22.16
CA SER A 303 -20.26 -16.54 -21.13
C SER A 303 -21.23 -16.50 -19.94
N VAL A 304 -21.77 -17.66 -19.57
CA VAL A 304 -22.71 -17.84 -18.44
C VAL A 304 -21.98 -18.11 -17.14
N PRO A 305 -22.63 -17.81 -15.99
CA PRO A 305 -22.16 -18.29 -14.71
C PRO A 305 -22.26 -19.82 -14.79
N THR A 306 -21.31 -20.54 -14.22
CA THR A 306 -20.96 -21.84 -14.81
C THR A 306 -21.17 -23.00 -13.86
N SER A 307 -21.22 -24.21 -14.41
CA SER A 307 -21.35 -25.40 -13.58
C SER A 307 -20.15 -25.57 -12.67
N LYS A 308 -20.40 -26.04 -11.44
CA LYS A 308 -19.38 -26.19 -10.38
C LYS A 308 -18.11 -26.95 -10.79
N LEU A 309 -18.21 -27.86 -11.76
CA LEU A 309 -17.06 -28.56 -12.32
C LEU A 309 -16.04 -27.59 -12.95
N LEU A 310 -16.50 -26.53 -13.61
CA LEU A 310 -15.64 -25.58 -14.31
C LEU A 310 -14.93 -24.61 -13.36
N PHE A 311 -15.48 -24.34 -12.17
CA PHE A 311 -14.72 -23.70 -11.08
C PHE A 311 -13.56 -24.56 -10.62
N ILE A 312 -13.82 -25.83 -10.31
CA ILE A 312 -12.81 -26.79 -9.86
C ILE A 312 -11.71 -26.90 -10.93
N GLN A 313 -12.10 -27.05 -12.20
CA GLN A 313 -11.16 -27.06 -13.32
C GLN A 313 -10.41 -25.73 -13.52
N THR A 314 -11.00 -24.57 -13.19
CA THR A 314 -10.28 -23.28 -13.24
C THR A 314 -9.18 -23.23 -12.19
N LEU A 315 -9.48 -23.60 -10.93
CA LEU A 315 -8.49 -23.65 -9.85
C LEU A 315 -7.41 -24.71 -10.11
N GLU A 316 -7.81 -25.93 -10.47
CA GLU A 316 -6.89 -27.02 -10.84
C GLU A 316 -6.06 -26.73 -12.10
N PHE A 317 -6.49 -25.80 -12.95
CA PHE A 317 -5.71 -25.34 -14.10
C PHE A 317 -4.79 -24.18 -13.71
N ALA A 318 -5.25 -23.25 -12.87
CA ALA A 318 -4.44 -22.14 -12.40
C ALA A 318 -3.24 -22.61 -11.55
N GLU A 319 -3.48 -23.43 -10.52
CA GLU A 319 -2.45 -24.02 -9.65
C GLU A 319 -1.41 -24.83 -10.46
N ARG A 320 -1.87 -25.61 -11.44
CA ARG A 320 -1.03 -26.50 -12.25
C ARG A 320 -0.22 -25.77 -13.32
N ASN A 321 -0.69 -24.60 -13.76
CA ASN A 321 -0.08 -23.86 -14.86
C ASN A 321 0.58 -22.56 -14.42
N ASP A 322 0.62 -22.23 -13.12
CA ASP A 322 1.24 -21.01 -12.60
C ASP A 322 0.56 -19.77 -13.21
N ILE A 323 -0.69 -19.53 -12.80
CA ILE A 323 -1.58 -18.47 -13.32
C ILE A 323 -2.13 -17.68 -12.13
N HIS A 324 -1.65 -16.45 -11.99
CA HIS A 324 -1.86 -15.65 -10.78
C HIS A 324 -2.58 -14.33 -11.10
N PRO A 325 -3.60 -13.95 -10.32
CA PRO A 325 -4.11 -12.59 -10.25
C PRO A 325 -3.03 -11.61 -9.77
N LYS A 326 -2.97 -10.39 -10.32
CA LYS A 326 -2.04 -9.34 -9.85
C LYS A 326 -2.62 -8.61 -8.63
N ILE A 327 -1.95 -8.68 -7.48
CA ILE A 327 -2.40 -8.16 -6.17
C ILE A 327 -1.26 -7.39 -5.49
N GLU A 328 -1.49 -6.14 -5.08
CA GLU A 328 -0.46 -5.22 -4.57
C GLU A 328 -0.66 -4.83 -3.08
N ALA A 329 0.42 -4.76 -2.27
CA ALA A 329 0.42 -4.34 -0.86
C ALA A 329 1.71 -3.55 -0.49
N PHE A 330 1.67 -2.63 0.49
CA PHE A 330 2.57 -1.45 0.49
C PHE A 330 2.89 -0.77 1.85
N SER A 331 4.17 -0.42 2.09
CA SER A 331 4.68 0.43 3.19
C SER A 331 5.91 1.28 2.78
N TRP A 332 6.24 2.37 3.50
CA TRP A 332 7.20 3.39 3.03
C TRP A 332 8.66 3.24 3.50
N ASN A 333 9.59 3.14 2.53
CA ASN A 333 11.02 2.91 2.72
C ASN A 333 11.84 3.46 1.52
N PRO A 334 12.29 4.73 1.56
CA PRO A 334 13.03 5.40 0.49
C PRO A 334 14.56 5.15 0.46
N ASP A 335 15.16 5.46 -0.69
CA ASP A 335 16.61 5.52 -0.96
C ASP A 335 17.41 4.33 -0.37
N PRO A 336 17.08 3.09 -0.77
CA PRO A 336 17.66 1.89 -0.18
C PRO A 336 19.08 1.57 -0.66
N SER A 337 19.98 1.28 0.29
CA SER A 337 21.31 0.75 0.02
C SER A 337 21.43 -0.73 0.43
N LEU A 338 21.67 -1.62 -0.54
CA LEU A 338 21.87 -3.05 -0.31
C LEU A 338 23.30 -3.36 0.13
N LEU A 339 23.44 -4.26 1.10
CA LEU A 339 24.69 -4.92 1.43
C LEU A 339 24.45 -6.43 1.61
N ARG A 340 25.40 -7.26 1.19
CA ARG A 340 25.49 -8.68 1.54
C ARG A 340 26.79 -8.95 2.30
N VAL A 341 26.71 -9.66 3.42
CA VAL A 341 27.88 -10.14 4.19
C VAL A 341 27.67 -11.62 4.49
N GLY A 342 28.48 -12.50 3.90
CA GLY A 342 28.30 -13.95 4.04
C GLY A 342 26.97 -14.40 3.41
N ASP A 343 26.05 -14.91 4.23
CA ASP A 343 24.68 -15.30 3.84
C ASP A 343 23.60 -14.35 4.37
N ASP A 344 24.02 -13.24 5.00
CA ASP A 344 23.15 -12.20 5.54
C ASP A 344 23.07 -11.00 4.59
N PHE A 345 21.87 -10.47 4.40
CA PHE A 345 21.56 -9.30 3.57
C PHE A 345 21.02 -8.17 4.44
N PHE A 346 21.39 -6.93 4.11
CA PHE A 346 21.02 -5.74 4.86
C PHE A 346 20.56 -4.61 3.92
N ILE A 347 19.54 -3.86 4.32
CA ILE A 347 19.08 -2.65 3.64
C ILE A 347 19.06 -1.49 4.64
N ALA A 348 19.72 -0.39 4.28
CA ALA A 348 19.58 0.90 4.96
C ALA A 348 18.70 1.85 4.13
N THR A 349 17.78 2.61 4.76
CA THR A 349 16.88 3.58 4.08
C THR A 349 16.92 4.97 4.71
N SER A 350 16.51 6.01 3.97
CA SER A 350 16.50 7.40 4.47
C SER A 350 15.29 7.70 5.39
N THR A 351 15.49 8.56 6.40
CA THR A 351 14.46 8.89 7.43
C THR A 351 14.01 10.34 7.46
N PHE A 352 14.68 11.24 6.73
CA PHE A 352 14.38 12.66 6.70
C PHE A 352 14.42 13.28 8.10
N GLU A 353 13.37 13.98 8.54
CA GLU A 353 13.35 14.58 9.88
C GLU A 353 12.98 13.60 11.01
N TYR A 354 12.80 12.30 10.74
CA TYR A 354 12.50 11.30 11.78
C TYR A 354 13.77 10.89 12.53
N PHE A 355 13.63 10.69 13.85
CA PHE A 355 14.65 10.14 14.76
C PHE A 355 14.06 8.90 15.48
N PRO A 356 14.82 7.81 15.73
CA PRO A 356 16.20 7.56 15.30
C PRO A 356 16.32 7.50 13.77
N GLY A 357 17.55 7.69 13.28
CA GLY A 357 17.84 7.84 11.86
C GLY A 357 18.48 6.61 11.23
N VAL A 358 18.13 6.37 9.96
CA VAL A 358 18.58 5.24 9.13
C VAL A 358 18.28 3.87 9.75
N PRO A 359 17.04 3.34 9.59
CA PRO A 359 16.73 1.97 9.96
C PRO A 359 17.54 0.98 9.13
N ILE A 360 17.93 -0.11 9.78
CA ILE A 360 18.61 -1.25 9.17
C ILE A 360 17.65 -2.44 9.15
N TYR A 361 17.31 -2.89 7.95
CA TYR A 361 16.57 -4.12 7.71
C TYR A 361 17.53 -5.27 7.42
N HIS A 362 17.18 -6.48 7.85
CA HIS A 362 17.96 -7.71 7.68
C HIS A 362 17.12 -8.83 7.03
N SER A 363 17.75 -9.63 6.19
CA SER A 363 17.17 -10.82 5.56
C SER A 363 18.22 -11.91 5.30
N ARG A 364 17.76 -13.15 5.06
CA ARG A 364 18.58 -14.28 4.59
C ARG A 364 18.10 -14.88 3.26
N ASN A 365 16.95 -14.46 2.75
CA ASN A 365 16.35 -14.94 1.50
C ASN A 365 15.92 -13.80 0.55
N LEU A 366 16.10 -12.55 0.97
CA LEU A 366 15.69 -11.31 0.29
C LEU A 366 14.15 -11.11 0.19
N VAL A 367 13.36 -11.99 0.79
CA VAL A 367 11.89 -11.90 0.84
C VAL A 367 11.45 -11.39 2.21
N ASP A 368 11.84 -12.10 3.28
CA ASP A 368 11.47 -11.76 4.64
C ASP A 368 12.45 -10.69 5.17
N TRP A 369 11.97 -9.50 5.49
CA TRP A 369 12.79 -8.39 5.98
C TRP A 369 12.41 -7.98 7.41
N THR A 370 13.34 -8.14 8.35
CA THR A 370 13.17 -7.74 9.76
C THR A 370 13.90 -6.42 10.02
N LEU A 371 13.24 -5.46 10.67
CA LEU A 371 13.91 -4.26 11.20
C LEU A 371 14.75 -4.67 12.43
N ILE A 372 16.07 -4.47 12.39
CA ILE A 372 16.99 -4.87 13.46
C ILE A 372 17.53 -3.70 14.30
N GLY A 373 17.28 -2.46 13.88
CA GLY A 373 17.79 -1.28 14.58
C GLY A 373 17.95 -0.05 13.69
N HIS A 374 18.68 0.95 14.18
CA HIS A 374 18.96 2.21 13.49
C HIS A 374 20.42 2.65 13.71
N ALA A 375 21.06 3.19 12.67
CA ALA A 375 22.48 3.58 12.76
C ALA A 375 22.71 4.92 13.50
N LEU A 376 21.75 5.84 13.44
CA LEU A 376 21.83 7.17 14.04
C LEU A 376 20.83 7.28 15.20
N ASN A 377 21.16 6.59 16.28
CA ASN A 377 20.27 6.35 17.43
C ASN A 377 20.61 7.19 18.67
N ARG A 378 21.64 8.06 18.62
CA ARG A 378 21.97 9.01 19.69
C ARG A 378 21.79 10.47 19.24
N PRO A 379 21.31 11.37 20.13
CA PRO A 379 21.31 12.81 19.88
C PRO A 379 22.70 13.42 19.57
N SER A 380 23.80 12.73 19.94
CA SER A 380 25.17 13.14 19.56
C SER A 380 25.50 12.89 18.09
N GLN A 381 24.90 11.86 17.48
CA GLN A 381 25.08 11.53 16.06
C GLN A 381 24.15 12.35 15.16
N LEU A 382 22.94 12.66 15.64
CA LEU A 382 21.87 13.24 14.84
C LEU A 382 21.04 14.24 15.65
N ALA A 383 21.16 15.53 15.30
CA ALA A 383 20.60 16.66 16.04
C ALA A 383 19.64 17.50 15.17
N LEU A 384 18.45 16.97 14.89
CA LEU A 384 17.49 17.50 13.90
C LEU A 384 16.66 18.73 14.36
N PHE A 385 17.09 19.46 15.39
CA PHE A 385 16.32 20.58 15.96
C PHE A 385 15.94 21.62 14.89
N GLY A 386 14.65 21.99 14.82
CA GLY A 386 14.12 22.95 13.85
C GLY A 386 14.18 22.55 12.36
N THR A 387 14.61 21.33 12.03
CA THR A 387 14.80 20.87 10.64
C THR A 387 13.44 20.84 9.90
N PRO A 388 13.29 21.48 8.72
CA PRO A 388 12.03 21.48 7.99
C PRO A 388 11.68 20.09 7.45
N SER A 389 10.41 19.84 7.12
CA SER A 389 10.00 18.55 6.54
C SER A 389 10.71 18.23 5.22
N ASP A 390 10.93 16.94 4.98
CA ASP A 390 11.65 16.38 3.82
C ASP A 390 13.13 16.81 3.73
N ALA A 391 13.65 17.45 4.79
CA ALA A 391 15.07 17.67 5.03
C ALA A 391 15.60 16.59 6.01
N GLY A 392 16.66 16.84 6.77
CA GLY A 392 17.23 15.86 7.70
C GLY A 392 18.02 14.76 6.97
N ILE A 393 17.88 13.50 7.38
CA ILE A 393 18.65 12.37 6.84
C ILE A 393 18.19 12.00 5.42
N TRP A 394 19.10 12.21 4.47
CA TRP A 394 18.94 11.83 3.05
C TRP A 394 19.55 10.44 2.78
N ALA A 395 19.83 10.09 1.52
CA ALA A 395 20.20 8.72 1.15
C ALA A 395 21.42 8.20 1.96
N PRO A 396 21.35 6.99 2.54
CA PRO A 396 22.50 6.29 3.08
C PRO A 396 23.21 5.47 1.99
N SER A 397 24.51 5.21 2.18
CA SER A 397 25.22 4.10 1.55
C SER A 397 25.77 3.17 2.63
N LEU A 398 25.44 1.88 2.56
CA LEU A 398 25.90 0.86 3.50
C LEU A 398 26.98 0.00 2.84
N ARG A 399 28.12 -0.16 3.51
CA ARG A 399 29.31 -0.86 3.05
C ARG A 399 29.88 -1.74 4.16
N TYR A 400 30.68 -2.74 3.79
CA TYR A 400 31.40 -3.59 4.74
C TYR A 400 32.82 -3.83 4.24
N TYR A 401 33.80 -3.59 5.12
CA TYR A 401 35.22 -3.76 4.82
C TYR A 401 35.95 -4.29 6.05
N ASN A 402 36.73 -5.36 5.87
CA ASN A 402 37.65 -5.91 6.87
C ASN A 402 37.07 -6.12 8.29
N GLY A 403 35.82 -6.59 8.41
CA GLY A 403 35.15 -6.82 9.69
C GLY A 403 34.27 -5.67 10.20
N THR A 404 34.29 -4.52 9.53
CA THR A 404 33.58 -3.30 9.95
C THR A 404 32.52 -2.91 8.91
N PHE A 405 31.31 -2.63 9.40
CA PHE A 405 30.25 -1.98 8.64
C PHE A 405 30.47 -0.46 8.68
N TYR A 406 30.32 0.19 7.54
CA TYR A 406 30.38 1.65 7.38
C TYR A 406 29.07 2.11 6.75
N LEU A 407 28.46 3.14 7.34
CA LEU A 407 27.27 3.77 6.80
C LEU A 407 27.55 5.25 6.56
N ALA A 408 27.69 5.61 5.29
CA ALA A 408 27.79 7.00 4.85
C ALA A 408 26.38 7.59 4.65
N THR A 409 26.15 8.84 5.04
CA THR A 409 24.88 9.55 4.80
C THR A 409 25.07 11.06 4.98
N THR A 410 23.98 11.81 4.96
CA THR A 410 23.99 13.28 4.87
C THR A 410 22.82 13.87 5.65
N THR A 411 23.09 14.75 6.64
CA THR A 411 22.05 15.52 7.34
C THR A 411 21.87 16.89 6.71
N ARG A 412 20.70 17.12 6.13
CA ARG A 412 20.33 18.38 5.49
C ARG A 412 19.49 19.27 6.41
N TYR A 413 20.11 20.18 7.14
CA TYR A 413 19.42 21.08 8.08
C TYR A 413 18.50 22.13 7.42
N VAL A 414 18.74 22.46 6.15
CA VAL A 414 17.91 23.42 5.40
C VAL A 414 17.52 22.85 4.04
N TYR A 415 16.21 22.67 3.87
CA TYR A 415 15.58 22.50 2.56
C TYR A 415 14.58 23.62 2.33
N SER A 416 14.80 24.38 1.25
CA SER A 416 13.75 25.11 0.56
C SER A 416 14.11 25.23 -0.94
N PRO A 417 13.17 25.65 -1.82
CA PRO A 417 13.48 25.93 -3.21
C PRO A 417 14.53 27.04 -3.39
N GLU A 418 14.54 28.01 -2.47
CA GLU A 418 15.37 29.22 -2.50
C GLU A 418 16.77 28.96 -1.90
N LEU A 419 16.83 28.33 -0.73
CA LEU A 419 18.06 28.07 0.03
C LEU A 419 18.51 26.62 -0.13
N ARG A 420 19.29 26.38 -1.20
CA ARG A 420 20.06 25.15 -1.38
C ARG A 420 21.46 25.31 -0.80
N LEU A 421 21.54 25.36 0.53
CA LEU A 421 22.80 25.09 1.22
C LEU A 421 23.15 23.62 1.01
N PHE A 422 24.36 23.36 0.51
CA PHE A 422 24.84 21.99 0.33
C PHE A 422 25.32 21.47 1.69
N PRO A 423 24.80 20.33 2.16
CA PRO A 423 25.21 19.74 3.43
C PRO A 423 26.64 19.18 3.35
N ARG A 424 27.20 18.89 4.52
CA ARG A 424 28.46 18.14 4.69
C ARG A 424 28.09 16.70 5.02
N SER A 425 28.44 15.76 4.15
CA SER A 425 28.21 14.33 4.38
C SER A 425 29.16 13.76 5.44
N PHE A 426 28.82 12.60 5.99
CA PHE A 426 29.59 11.92 7.02
C PHE A 426 29.37 10.40 6.94
N TYR A 427 30.12 9.66 7.75
CA TYR A 427 29.88 8.24 8.00
C TYR A 427 29.93 7.90 9.49
N VAL A 428 29.26 6.80 9.84
CA VAL A 428 29.38 6.10 11.12
C VAL A 428 29.77 4.65 10.86
N SER A 429 30.36 3.96 11.84
CA SER A 429 30.79 2.57 11.70
C SER A 429 30.44 1.69 12.91
N THR A 430 30.38 0.37 12.69
CA THR A 430 30.25 -0.64 13.75
C THR A 430 30.85 -1.98 13.32
N THR A 431 31.25 -2.82 14.27
CA THR A 431 31.71 -4.19 14.03
C THR A 431 30.63 -5.24 14.30
N ASP A 432 29.50 -4.86 14.91
CA ASP A 432 28.32 -5.70 15.10
C ASP A 432 27.07 -4.91 14.70
N ILE A 433 26.55 -5.15 13.49
CA ILE A 433 25.35 -4.45 12.98
C ILE A 433 24.07 -4.76 13.80
N PHE A 434 24.06 -5.84 14.59
CA PHE A 434 22.97 -6.20 15.50
C PHE A 434 23.14 -5.63 16.92
N SER A 435 24.18 -4.84 17.17
CA SER A 435 24.44 -4.25 18.49
C SER A 435 23.61 -3.00 18.80
N ASN A 436 23.22 -2.25 17.76
CA ASN A 436 22.87 -0.82 17.81
C ASN A 436 23.99 0.11 18.36
N GLU A 437 25.22 -0.38 18.51
CA GLU A 437 26.40 0.39 18.94
C GLU A 437 27.19 0.87 17.71
N TRP A 438 26.86 2.07 17.23
CA TRP A 438 27.53 2.75 16.11
C TRP A 438 28.43 3.89 16.60
N SER A 439 29.51 4.19 15.87
CA SER A 439 30.41 5.31 16.17
C SER A 439 29.71 6.67 16.20
N ASP A 440 30.37 7.69 16.74
CA ASP A 440 29.99 9.07 16.43
C ASP A 440 30.43 9.43 14.98
N PRO A 441 29.85 10.48 14.36
CA PRO A 441 30.08 10.79 12.95
C PRO A 441 31.50 11.27 12.61
N VAL A 442 32.06 10.74 11.52
CA VAL A 442 33.28 11.24 10.88
C VAL A 442 32.89 11.96 9.58
N TYR A 443 33.25 13.24 9.44
CA TYR A 443 32.76 14.11 8.37
C TYR A 443 33.74 14.23 7.20
N PHE A 444 33.26 14.03 5.97
CA PHE A 444 34.06 14.27 4.76
C PHE A 444 34.28 15.77 4.53
N ASP A 445 35.42 16.21 4.00
CA ASP A 445 35.65 17.64 3.70
C ASP A 445 34.75 18.21 2.59
N HIS A 446 34.15 17.36 1.75
CA HIS A 446 33.34 17.80 0.63
C HIS A 446 31.93 18.30 1.04
N LEU A 447 31.39 19.20 0.23
CA LEU A 447 29.98 19.59 0.27
C LEU A 447 29.22 18.87 -0.84
N GLY A 448 28.07 18.30 -0.50
CA GLY A 448 27.33 17.40 -1.39
C GLY A 448 26.34 16.54 -0.63
N TYR A 449 25.70 15.63 -1.34
CA TYR A 449 24.81 14.62 -0.77
C TYR A 449 25.01 13.27 -1.47
N ASP A 450 24.31 12.23 -0.99
CA ASP A 450 24.42 10.85 -1.47
C ASP A 450 25.88 10.35 -1.54
N ALA A 451 26.60 10.47 -0.43
CA ALA A 451 28.00 10.05 -0.34
C ALA A 451 28.12 8.52 -0.23
N ASP A 452 29.03 7.94 -1.02
CA ASP A 452 29.44 6.54 -0.98
C ASP A 452 30.92 6.39 -0.65
N LEU A 453 31.26 5.25 -0.02
CA LEU A 453 32.61 4.82 0.32
C LEU A 453 33.02 3.62 -0.54
N PHE A 454 34.18 3.74 -1.18
CA PHE A 454 34.76 2.67 -2.00
C PHE A 454 36.21 2.40 -1.59
N TRP A 455 36.53 1.13 -1.30
CA TRP A 455 37.87 0.66 -1.01
C TRP A 455 38.44 -0.03 -2.25
N ASP A 456 39.55 0.48 -2.78
CA ASP A 456 40.16 -0.03 -4.01
C ASP A 456 41.28 -1.05 -3.72
N THR A 457 41.65 -1.82 -4.75
CA THR A 457 42.59 -2.94 -4.71
C THR A 457 44.06 -2.55 -4.50
N ASN A 458 44.39 -1.28 -4.67
CA ASN A 458 45.65 -0.64 -4.25
C ASN A 458 45.72 -0.39 -2.73
N GLY A 459 44.58 -0.41 -2.02
CA GLY A 459 44.46 -0.05 -0.61
C GLY A 459 44.03 1.40 -0.36
N ASP A 460 43.78 2.19 -1.42
CA ASP A 460 43.25 3.54 -1.31
C ASP A 460 41.73 3.52 -1.03
N VAL A 461 41.24 4.54 -0.33
CA VAL A 461 39.81 4.70 -0.01
C VAL A 461 39.30 5.99 -0.65
N TYR A 462 38.14 5.91 -1.28
CA TYR A 462 37.52 7.01 -2.03
C TYR A 462 36.15 7.36 -1.46
N ALA A 463 35.90 8.66 -1.29
CA ALA A 463 34.55 9.20 -1.16
C ALA A 463 34.04 9.61 -2.55
N THR A 464 32.79 9.27 -2.87
CA THR A 464 32.13 9.65 -4.13
C THR A 464 30.74 10.23 -3.83
N TRP A 465 30.36 11.38 -4.39
CA TRP A 465 29.14 12.10 -3.98
C TRP A 465 28.51 12.94 -5.09
N ALA A 466 27.24 13.30 -4.90
CA ALA A 466 26.51 14.25 -5.73
C ALA A 466 26.84 15.70 -5.32
N GLY A 467 27.46 16.46 -6.22
CA GLY A 467 27.89 17.85 -6.01
C GLY A 467 27.36 18.81 -7.07
N ILE A 468 27.69 20.10 -6.91
CA ILE A 468 27.46 21.14 -7.93
C ILE A 468 28.77 21.76 -8.39
N ASP A 469 28.77 22.25 -9.63
CA ASP A 469 29.88 23.00 -10.22
C ASP A 469 30.05 24.39 -9.58
N ASN A 470 28.95 25.13 -9.43
CA ASN A 470 28.93 26.48 -8.92
C ASN A 470 27.54 26.87 -8.36
N ALA A 471 27.51 27.89 -7.49
CA ALA A 471 26.31 28.28 -6.74
C ALA A 471 25.26 29.06 -7.56
N GLN A 472 25.63 29.54 -8.75
CA GLN A 472 24.80 30.34 -9.64
C GLN A 472 24.03 29.45 -10.61
N ASP A 473 24.73 28.71 -11.47
CA ASP A 473 24.14 27.87 -12.51
C ASP A 473 23.59 26.55 -11.96
N LYS A 474 24.22 26.05 -10.88
CA LYS A 474 23.81 24.85 -10.14
C LYS A 474 23.71 23.64 -11.06
N ILE A 475 24.75 23.41 -11.86
CA ILE A 475 24.90 22.22 -12.68
C ILE A 475 25.44 21.11 -11.77
N TYR A 476 24.85 19.92 -11.86
CA TYR A 476 25.13 18.81 -10.93
C TYR A 476 26.09 17.82 -11.57
N GLY A 477 26.94 17.20 -10.76
CA GLY A 477 27.90 16.19 -11.21
C GLY A 477 28.28 15.23 -10.09
N ILE A 478 28.82 14.08 -10.46
CA ILE A 478 29.42 13.14 -9.52
C ILE A 478 30.89 13.50 -9.34
N TYR A 479 31.26 13.75 -8.09
CA TYR A 479 32.62 14.08 -7.69
C TYR A 479 33.23 12.96 -6.86
N GLN A 480 34.55 12.87 -6.88
CA GLN A 480 35.32 11.90 -6.10
C GLN A 480 36.60 12.53 -5.53
N SER A 481 37.02 12.08 -4.36
CA SER A 481 38.37 12.28 -3.83
C SER A 481 38.85 11.03 -3.08
N GLN A 482 40.16 10.82 -3.04
CA GLN A 482 40.76 9.90 -2.09
C GLN A 482 40.65 10.51 -0.68
N ILE A 483 40.38 9.69 0.33
CA ILE A 483 40.22 10.10 1.72
C ILE A 483 41.09 9.30 2.69
N ASP A 484 41.30 9.88 3.86
CA ASP A 484 41.71 9.17 5.07
C ASP A 484 40.45 8.64 5.79
N ILE A 485 40.39 7.33 6.04
CA ILE A 485 39.20 6.62 6.56
C ILE A 485 39.09 6.61 8.11
N ASP A 486 40.07 7.18 8.81
CA ASP A 486 40.01 7.40 10.26
C ASP A 486 39.54 8.83 10.60
N THR A 487 39.74 9.78 9.67
CA THR A 487 39.49 11.21 9.89
C THR A 487 38.49 11.86 8.93
N GLY A 488 38.22 11.25 7.77
CA GLY A 488 37.36 11.81 6.72
C GLY A 488 38.01 12.93 5.88
N ASN A 489 39.27 13.27 6.16
CA ASN A 489 40.00 14.31 5.42
C ASN A 489 40.23 13.88 3.95
N SER A 490 40.14 14.82 3.01
CA SER A 490 40.50 14.55 1.61
C SER A 490 42.02 14.55 1.41
N LEU A 491 42.55 13.47 0.83
CA LEU A 491 43.97 13.30 0.47
C LEU A 491 44.28 13.83 -0.93
N THR A 492 43.29 13.84 -1.83
CA THR A 492 43.38 14.48 -3.16
C THR A 492 42.40 15.66 -3.27
N PRO A 493 42.58 16.56 -4.26
CA PRO A 493 41.49 17.42 -4.72
C PRO A 493 40.25 16.60 -5.10
N ALA A 494 39.09 17.25 -5.11
CA ALA A 494 37.85 16.69 -5.64
C ALA A 494 37.87 16.77 -7.19
N GLU A 495 37.71 15.63 -7.85
CA GLU A 495 37.63 15.52 -9.31
C GLU A 495 36.20 15.25 -9.76
N LEU A 496 35.75 15.91 -10.83
CA LEU A 496 34.46 15.68 -11.47
C LEU A 496 34.59 14.44 -12.38
N ILE A 497 34.08 13.30 -11.94
CA ILE A 497 34.23 12.02 -12.66
C ILE A 497 33.09 11.75 -13.64
N PHE A 498 31.89 12.33 -13.43
CA PHE A 498 30.76 12.16 -14.36
C PHE A 498 29.73 13.29 -14.28
N THR A 499 29.14 13.66 -15.42
CA THR A 499 28.12 14.74 -15.52
C THR A 499 26.70 14.23 -15.77
N GLY A 500 26.47 12.92 -15.69
CA GLY A 500 25.21 12.30 -16.08
C GLY A 500 25.10 12.02 -17.59
N THR A 501 23.96 11.47 -18.00
CA THR A 501 23.58 11.10 -19.36
C THR A 501 22.58 12.08 -19.99
N LEU A 502 21.92 12.91 -19.18
CA LEU A 502 20.99 13.94 -19.64
C LEU A 502 21.74 15.22 -20.10
N GLU A 503 21.02 16.18 -20.68
CA GLU A 503 21.59 17.49 -21.03
C GLU A 503 22.11 18.19 -19.76
N ASN A 504 23.41 18.50 -19.73
CA ASN A 504 24.11 18.95 -18.54
C ASN A 504 23.65 20.34 -18.04
N ASN A 505 22.58 20.35 -17.25
CA ASN A 505 21.93 21.53 -16.69
C ASN A 505 21.32 21.24 -15.30
N SER A 506 20.80 22.25 -14.62
CA SER A 506 20.26 22.16 -13.24
C SER A 506 18.99 21.30 -13.05
N SER A 507 18.48 20.69 -14.14
CA SER A 507 17.39 19.71 -14.14
C SER A 507 17.84 18.26 -14.35
N ALA A 508 19.05 18.00 -14.86
CA ALA A 508 19.56 16.64 -15.10
C ALA A 508 19.74 15.86 -13.78
N ARG A 509 20.55 16.43 -12.89
CA ARG A 509 20.83 15.94 -11.52
C ARG A 509 21.23 14.47 -11.46
N PRO A 510 22.46 14.13 -11.93
CA PRO A 510 23.13 12.92 -11.47
C PRO A 510 23.29 12.96 -9.94
N GLU A 511 22.73 11.96 -9.26
CA GLU A 511 22.76 11.78 -7.80
C GLU A 511 22.81 10.28 -7.45
N GLY A 512 22.76 9.89 -6.18
CA GLY A 512 22.89 8.48 -5.77
C GLY A 512 24.12 7.71 -6.29
N PRO A 513 25.35 8.27 -6.30
CA PRO A 513 26.52 7.56 -6.83
C PRO A 513 26.91 6.35 -5.99
N HIS A 514 27.12 5.20 -6.62
CA HIS A 514 27.72 4.02 -6.01
C HIS A 514 28.78 3.39 -6.90
N ILE A 515 29.93 3.01 -6.32
CA ILE A 515 31.03 2.40 -7.07
C ILE A 515 31.18 0.91 -6.78
N TYR A 516 31.30 0.13 -7.85
CA TYR A 516 31.55 -1.31 -7.79
C TYR A 516 32.74 -1.69 -8.66
N LEU A 517 33.55 -2.63 -8.18
CA LEU A 517 34.62 -3.26 -8.97
C LEU A 517 34.20 -4.70 -9.25
N VAL A 518 33.86 -5.01 -10.51
CA VAL A 518 33.40 -6.35 -10.90
C VAL A 518 34.30 -6.86 -12.03
N ASN A 519 34.93 -8.02 -11.78
CA ASN A 519 35.93 -8.66 -12.64
C ASN A 519 37.01 -7.71 -13.22
N GLY A 520 37.55 -6.82 -12.38
CA GLY A 520 38.69 -5.95 -12.74
C GLY A 520 38.33 -4.68 -13.52
N THR A 521 37.07 -4.25 -13.50
CA THR A 521 36.62 -2.97 -14.07
C THR A 521 35.66 -2.26 -13.11
N TYR A 522 35.79 -0.93 -13.08
CA TYR A 522 35.02 -0.04 -12.21
C TYR A 522 33.71 0.40 -12.86
N TYR A 523 32.69 0.50 -12.03
CA TYR A 523 31.33 0.88 -12.38
C TYR A 523 30.92 2.07 -11.54
N LEU A 524 30.21 3.03 -12.14
CA LEU A 524 29.55 4.12 -11.41
C LEU A 524 28.04 4.02 -11.64
N LEU A 525 27.32 3.46 -10.66
CA LEU A 525 25.86 3.56 -10.56
C LEU A 525 25.49 4.98 -10.15
N ILE A 526 24.43 5.52 -10.76
CA ILE A 526 23.79 6.79 -10.37
C ILE A 526 22.27 6.67 -10.54
N ALA A 527 21.55 7.58 -9.90
CA ALA A 527 20.24 8.04 -10.33
C ALA A 527 20.36 9.34 -11.14
N GLU A 528 19.41 9.58 -12.03
CA GLU A 528 19.25 10.85 -12.76
C GLU A 528 17.75 11.17 -12.88
N GLY A 529 17.41 12.36 -13.41
CA GLY A 529 16.12 12.53 -14.10
C GLY A 529 14.90 12.62 -13.19
N LEU A 530 14.90 13.57 -12.24
CA LEU A 530 13.78 13.89 -11.34
C LEU A 530 12.51 14.47 -12.06
N ARG A 531 12.28 14.12 -13.33
CA ARG A 531 11.04 14.35 -14.10
C ARG A 531 10.80 13.19 -15.07
N ARG A 532 9.91 12.26 -14.70
CA ARG A 532 9.48 11.04 -15.44
C ARG A 532 10.56 10.01 -15.80
N ASP A 533 11.73 10.43 -16.25
CA ASP A 533 12.76 9.57 -16.82
C ASP A 533 13.96 9.39 -15.87
N ARG A 534 13.80 8.67 -14.76
CA ARG A 534 14.98 8.18 -14.04
C ARG A 534 15.64 7.07 -14.89
N ARG A 535 16.92 7.24 -15.22
CA ARG A 535 17.70 6.30 -16.03
C ARG A 535 18.97 5.88 -15.29
N VAL A 536 19.49 4.71 -15.66
CA VAL A 536 20.68 4.08 -15.06
C VAL A 536 21.66 3.73 -16.19
N SER A 537 22.95 3.99 -15.97
CA SER A 537 24.06 3.69 -16.90
C SER A 537 25.22 3.02 -16.17
N GLN A 538 25.86 1.97 -16.71
CA GLN A 538 26.97 1.20 -16.08
C GLN A 538 27.53 0.06 -16.95
N GLY A 539 28.83 -0.25 -16.85
CA GLY A 539 29.48 -1.51 -17.33
C GLY A 539 30.91 -1.63 -16.74
N ASN A 540 31.64 -2.75 -16.76
CA ASN A 540 31.40 -4.13 -17.25
C ASN A 540 32.47 -5.08 -16.59
N SER A 541 32.34 -6.31 -16.05
CA SER A 541 31.37 -7.42 -16.21
C SER A 541 31.06 -8.25 -14.93
N SER A 542 29.86 -8.85 -14.88
CA SER A 542 29.50 -10.22 -14.41
C SER A 542 29.61 -10.70 -12.93
N THR A 543 28.50 -10.58 -12.17
CA THR A 543 27.99 -11.59 -11.18
C THR A 543 26.53 -11.30 -10.87
N TRP A 544 25.59 -12.25 -10.96
CA TRP A 544 24.15 -12.03 -10.67
C TRP A 544 23.95 -11.09 -9.47
N THR A 545 23.41 -9.90 -9.74
CA THR A 545 23.25 -8.83 -8.74
C THR A 545 21.76 -8.62 -8.49
N ILE A 546 21.41 -8.11 -7.31
CA ILE A 546 20.08 -7.57 -7.04
C ILE A 546 20.24 -6.07 -6.90
N ALA A 547 19.49 -5.32 -7.69
CA ALA A 547 19.42 -3.88 -7.59
C ALA A 547 18.18 -3.50 -6.76
N ILE A 548 18.22 -2.31 -6.16
CA ILE A 548 17.10 -1.75 -5.41
C ILE A 548 16.70 -0.39 -5.97
N TRP A 549 15.41 -0.10 -5.93
CA TRP A 549 14.82 1.15 -6.39
C TRP A 549 13.86 1.72 -5.35
N ALA A 550 13.71 3.04 -5.38
CA ALA A 550 12.69 3.76 -4.63
C ALA A 550 11.58 4.22 -5.60
N LEU A 551 10.48 3.47 -5.72
CA LEU A 551 9.33 3.92 -6.51
C LEU A 551 8.62 5.09 -5.82
N GLY A 552 8.01 5.97 -6.62
CA GLY A 552 7.12 7.04 -6.18
C GLY A 552 6.59 7.87 -7.35
N GLU A 553 5.28 8.08 -7.44
CA GLU A 553 4.67 8.86 -8.52
C GLU A 553 4.89 10.37 -8.35
N GLN A 554 5.72 10.97 -9.22
CA GLN A 554 5.89 12.43 -9.28
C GLN A 554 5.46 13.00 -10.64
N SER A 555 4.25 13.56 -10.67
CA SER A 555 3.70 14.30 -11.81
C SER A 555 3.88 15.81 -11.62
N SER A 556 4.63 16.48 -12.51
CA SER A 556 4.87 17.93 -12.46
C SER A 556 4.01 18.76 -13.43
N GLU A 557 2.84 18.25 -13.84
CA GLU A 557 1.97 18.90 -14.83
C GLU A 557 0.91 19.79 -14.19
N SER A 558 1.08 21.10 -14.34
CA SER A 558 0.04 22.09 -14.05
C SER A 558 -0.98 22.17 -15.19
N ASN A 559 -1.85 21.16 -15.33
CA ASN A 559 -3.00 21.18 -16.24
C ASN A 559 -4.27 20.66 -15.56
N SER A 560 -5.35 21.44 -15.62
CA SER A 560 -6.49 21.41 -14.69
C SER A 560 -7.53 20.29 -14.89
N LEU A 561 -7.16 19.17 -15.53
CA LEU A 561 -8.08 18.08 -15.90
C LEU A 561 -7.58 16.66 -15.56
N GLN A 562 -6.57 16.49 -14.70
CA GLN A 562 -6.05 15.17 -14.27
C GLN A 562 -6.45 14.81 -12.82
N TRP A 563 -7.72 14.98 -12.43
CA TRP A 563 -8.21 14.66 -11.06
C TRP A 563 -8.30 13.17 -10.70
N GLN A 564 -7.79 12.25 -11.54
CA GLN A 564 -7.88 10.79 -11.38
C GLN A 564 -6.49 10.10 -11.25
N ARG A 565 -5.49 10.80 -10.66
CA ARG A 565 -4.12 10.27 -10.42
C ARG A 565 -3.59 10.61 -9.02
N PHE A 566 -4.43 10.43 -8.00
CA PHE A 566 -4.17 10.90 -6.62
C PHE A 566 -4.15 9.79 -5.54
N GLU A 567 -4.47 8.54 -5.88
CA GLU A 567 -4.81 7.48 -4.91
C GLU A 567 -3.61 6.73 -4.29
N LYS A 568 -2.36 7.09 -4.61
CA LYS A 568 -1.15 6.32 -4.20
C LYS A 568 0.03 7.17 -3.66
N ARG A 569 -0.23 8.25 -2.92
CA ARG A 569 0.84 9.16 -2.40
C ARG A 569 1.08 9.13 -0.89
N THR A 570 0.14 8.62 -0.10
CA THR A 570 0.23 8.60 1.37
C THR A 570 1.31 7.63 1.86
N ALA A 571 1.45 6.46 1.21
CA ALA A 571 2.49 5.48 1.49
C ALA A 571 3.87 5.82 0.84
N GLY A 572 4.10 7.09 0.50
CA GLY A 572 5.43 7.65 0.23
C GLY A 572 6.23 7.01 -0.91
N ARG A 573 7.56 6.95 -0.72
CA ARG A 573 8.49 6.22 -1.58
C ARG A 573 8.86 4.86 -0.98
N GLN A 574 9.06 3.86 -1.84
CA GLN A 574 9.04 2.45 -1.43
C GLN A 574 10.15 1.63 -2.08
N THR A 575 10.75 0.74 -1.29
CA THR A 575 11.86 -0.15 -1.67
C THR A 575 11.36 -1.36 -2.45
N ILE A 576 11.91 -1.60 -3.64
CA ILE A 576 11.65 -2.79 -4.46
C ILE A 576 12.97 -3.40 -4.94
N LEU A 577 13.07 -4.72 -4.85
CA LEU A 577 14.19 -5.55 -5.33
C LEU A 577 13.91 -6.08 -6.74
N PHE A 578 14.92 -6.12 -7.61
CA PHE A 578 14.80 -6.68 -8.96
C PHE A 578 16.09 -7.37 -9.41
N PRO A 579 15.98 -8.41 -10.25
CA PRO A 579 17.11 -9.20 -10.71
C PRO A 579 17.96 -8.43 -11.72
N VAL A 580 19.26 -8.69 -11.74
CA VAL A 580 20.21 -8.13 -12.70
C VAL A 580 20.99 -9.27 -13.37
N THR A 581 20.70 -9.51 -14.65
CA THR A 581 21.50 -10.36 -15.53
C THR A 581 22.74 -9.61 -16.01
N TRP A 582 23.67 -10.32 -16.66
CA TRP A 582 24.92 -9.75 -17.16
C TRP A 582 25.16 -10.17 -18.61
N GLU A 583 25.12 -9.21 -19.53
CA GLU A 583 25.15 -9.47 -20.97
C GLU A 583 26.23 -8.64 -21.67
N SER A 584 27.15 -9.32 -22.37
CA SER A 584 28.32 -8.67 -23.00
C SER A 584 29.09 -7.73 -22.05
N GLY A 585 29.01 -8.02 -20.76
CA GLY A 585 29.56 -7.25 -19.66
C GLY A 585 28.61 -6.26 -18.97
N TRP A 586 27.50 -5.85 -19.57
CA TRP A 586 26.65 -4.78 -19.02
C TRP A 586 25.57 -5.36 -18.07
N PRO A 587 25.19 -4.65 -17.00
CA PRO A 587 24.12 -5.08 -16.11
C PRO A 587 22.79 -4.86 -16.80
N VAL A 588 22.03 -5.94 -16.96
CA VAL A 588 20.70 -5.92 -17.57
C VAL A 588 19.67 -6.07 -16.45
N PHE A 589 19.22 -4.92 -15.96
CA PHE A 589 18.21 -4.81 -14.92
C PHE A 589 16.86 -5.32 -15.43
N ASN A 590 16.22 -6.25 -14.70
CA ASN A 590 14.91 -6.81 -15.03
C ASN A 590 14.77 -7.31 -16.50
N GLY A 591 15.84 -7.90 -17.06
CA GLY A 591 15.87 -8.35 -18.45
C GLY A 591 15.81 -7.24 -19.51
N GLY A 592 15.86 -5.96 -19.09
CA GLY A 592 15.67 -4.80 -19.96
C GLY A 592 14.24 -4.26 -20.02
N GLU A 593 13.27 -4.92 -19.36
CA GLU A 593 11.87 -4.50 -19.28
C GLU A 593 11.63 -3.58 -18.05
N SER A 594 10.54 -2.81 -18.03
CA SER A 594 10.25 -1.87 -16.94
C SER A 594 10.12 -2.55 -15.57
N VAL A 595 10.83 -2.03 -14.56
CA VAL A 595 10.65 -2.44 -13.16
C VAL A 595 9.24 -2.04 -12.68
N THR A 596 8.43 -3.02 -12.30
CA THR A 596 7.09 -2.81 -11.72
C THR A 596 6.97 -3.52 -10.36
N PRO A 597 5.92 -3.28 -9.55
CA PRO A 597 5.69 -4.03 -8.31
C PRO A 597 5.59 -5.55 -8.47
N HIS A 598 5.35 -6.05 -9.70
CA HIS A 598 5.33 -7.48 -10.01
C HIS A 598 6.17 -7.78 -11.24
N MET A 599 7.22 -8.59 -11.07
CA MET A 599 8.16 -8.98 -12.10
C MET A 599 8.21 -10.52 -12.16
N ALA A 600 8.33 -11.08 -13.36
CA ALA A 600 8.42 -12.53 -13.54
C ALA A 600 9.69 -13.10 -12.90
N ASP A 601 9.60 -14.31 -12.36
CA ASP A 601 10.69 -15.02 -11.67
C ASP A 601 11.29 -14.28 -10.45
N VAL A 602 10.60 -13.26 -9.92
CA VAL A 602 10.97 -12.54 -8.69
C VAL A 602 10.10 -13.00 -7.52
N LEU A 603 10.75 -13.41 -6.43
CA LEU A 603 10.07 -13.78 -5.19
C LEU A 603 9.34 -12.56 -4.62
N SER A 604 8.02 -12.66 -4.46
CA SER A 604 7.20 -11.65 -3.81
C SER A 604 7.08 -11.95 -2.32
N ASP A 605 7.10 -10.91 -1.47
CA ASP A 605 6.68 -11.06 -0.07
C ASP A 605 5.17 -11.30 -0.03
N VAL A 606 4.78 -12.45 0.53
CA VAL A 606 3.38 -12.88 0.72
C VAL A 606 3.01 -12.96 2.19
N SER A 607 3.82 -12.35 3.07
CA SER A 607 3.55 -12.23 4.50
C SER A 607 2.24 -11.47 4.72
N PRO A 608 1.31 -11.99 5.53
CA PRO A 608 0.06 -11.29 5.82
C PRO A 608 0.36 -10.01 6.61
N LEU A 609 -0.34 -8.92 6.30
CA LEU A 609 -0.24 -7.67 7.04
C LEU A 609 -0.60 -7.92 8.52
N THR A 610 0.39 -7.77 9.40
CA THR A 610 0.25 -8.10 10.82
C THR A 610 -0.38 -6.94 11.60
N ILE A 611 -1.33 -7.27 12.49
CA ILE A 611 -1.82 -6.32 13.48
C ILE A 611 -0.67 -6.02 14.44
N TYR A 612 -0.23 -4.76 14.47
CA TYR A 612 0.71 -4.29 15.47
C TYR A 612 -0.08 -3.84 16.71
N PHE A 613 0.21 -4.47 17.85
CA PHE A 613 -0.44 -4.17 19.12
C PHE A 613 0.62 -4.13 20.23
N ASN A 614 0.57 -3.08 21.05
CA ASN A 614 1.46 -2.90 22.19
C ASN A 614 0.64 -2.42 23.39
N ASP A 615 0.60 -3.23 24.44
CA ASP A 615 -0.11 -2.98 25.71
C ASP A 615 0.77 -2.32 26.78
N PHE A 616 2.06 -2.10 26.47
CA PHE A 616 3.08 -1.61 27.40
C PHE A 616 3.26 -2.45 28.69
N ILE A 617 2.72 -3.67 28.74
CA ILE A 617 2.86 -4.67 29.82
C ILE A 617 3.77 -5.82 29.36
N SER A 618 3.54 -6.31 28.14
CA SER A 618 4.20 -7.47 27.52
C SER A 618 5.69 -7.26 27.18
N LEU A 619 6.20 -6.04 27.34
CA LEU A 619 7.58 -5.63 26.99
C LEU A 619 8.67 -6.23 27.89
N THR A 620 8.32 -6.94 28.96
CA THR A 620 9.21 -7.42 30.04
C THR A 620 10.24 -8.50 29.66
N ASN A 621 10.39 -8.85 28.37
CA ASN A 621 11.42 -9.79 27.89
C ASN A 621 12.13 -9.37 26.58
N GLN A 622 11.90 -8.15 26.05
CA GLN A 622 12.69 -7.69 24.92
C GLN A 622 14.11 -7.34 25.39
N SER A 623 15.14 -7.79 24.66
CA SER A 623 16.53 -7.54 25.04
C SER A 623 16.86 -6.04 24.95
N SER A 624 17.67 -5.54 25.87
CA SER A 624 17.81 -4.10 26.17
C SER A 624 18.66 -3.31 25.16
N LYS A 625 18.40 -3.49 23.86
CA LYS A 625 19.20 -3.01 22.72
C LYS A 625 18.40 -2.21 21.66
N THR A 626 17.25 -1.62 21.99
CA THR A 626 16.51 -0.80 21.01
C THR A 626 17.13 0.60 20.82
N SER A 627 16.96 1.18 19.64
CA SER A 627 17.55 2.48 19.26
C SER A 627 16.99 3.67 20.04
N LEU A 628 15.76 3.55 20.56
CA LEU A 628 15.10 4.60 21.35
C LEU A 628 15.63 4.70 22.79
N LYS A 629 16.42 3.72 23.26
CA LYS A 629 17.01 3.68 24.60
C LYS A 629 17.83 4.93 24.98
N SER A 630 18.30 5.70 24.01
CA SER A 630 18.98 6.99 24.23
C SER A 630 18.04 8.13 24.69
N LEU A 631 16.73 7.96 24.51
CA LEU A 631 15.67 8.89 24.89
C LEU A 631 14.97 8.51 26.20
N ASP A 632 15.18 7.28 26.69
CA ASP A 632 14.64 6.80 27.94
C ASP A 632 15.45 7.31 29.16
N PRO A 633 14.83 7.44 30.34
CA PRO A 633 15.54 7.73 31.58
C PRO A 633 16.69 6.75 31.86
N PRO A 634 17.87 7.19 32.35
CA PRO A 634 18.97 6.31 32.69
C PRO A 634 18.56 5.25 33.71
N GLY A 635 18.66 3.97 33.32
CA GLY A 635 18.24 2.83 34.13
C GLY A 635 16.84 2.26 33.80
N SER A 636 16.15 2.77 32.76
CA SER A 636 14.94 2.10 32.24
C SER A 636 15.24 0.67 31.77
N GLU A 637 14.53 -0.30 32.34
CA GLU A 637 14.57 -1.71 31.94
C GLU A 637 13.54 -2.04 30.83
N ILE A 638 12.53 -1.19 30.67
CA ILE A 638 11.48 -1.28 29.65
C ILE A 638 11.66 -0.12 28.66
N VAL A 639 11.66 -0.42 27.36
CA VAL A 639 11.88 0.53 26.25
C VAL A 639 10.86 0.30 25.13
N LEU A 640 10.71 1.28 24.24
CA LEU A 640 9.96 1.12 22.99
C LEU A 640 10.80 0.36 21.94
N ASP A 641 10.15 -0.41 21.07
CA ASP A 641 10.79 -1.12 19.95
C ASP A 641 11.20 -0.18 18.81
N ASP A 642 12.09 -0.65 17.95
CA ASP A 642 12.68 0.12 16.85
C ASP A 642 11.70 0.57 15.75
N SER A 643 10.43 0.13 15.75
CA SER A 643 9.43 0.64 14.80
C SER A 643 8.85 2.01 15.18
N PHE A 644 9.10 2.48 16.41
CA PHE A 644 8.74 3.83 16.86
C PHE A 644 9.78 4.90 16.48
N TYR A 645 9.29 6.14 16.36
CA TYR A 645 10.08 7.32 16.02
C TYR A 645 9.57 8.56 16.80
N THR A 646 10.40 9.59 16.88
CA THR A 646 10.02 10.97 17.21
C THR A 646 10.15 11.84 15.96
N ILE A 647 9.35 12.89 15.84
CA ILE A 647 9.62 13.93 14.84
C ILE A 647 10.76 14.81 15.35
N ARG A 648 11.88 14.79 14.62
CA ARG A 648 13.18 15.38 15.01
C ARG A 648 13.77 14.76 16.28
N THR A 649 15.02 15.10 16.55
CA THR A 649 15.73 14.70 17.78
C THR A 649 15.18 15.49 18.96
N PRO A 650 14.69 14.86 20.04
CA PRO A 650 14.16 15.59 21.18
C PRO A 650 15.29 16.13 22.07
N GLN A 651 15.12 17.37 22.55
CA GLN A 651 16.08 18.03 23.45
C GLN A 651 16.14 17.40 24.86
N LYS A 652 15.13 16.60 25.22
CA LYS A 652 15.02 15.85 26.49
C LYS A 652 14.02 14.68 26.35
N PRO A 653 14.10 13.66 27.21
CA PRO A 653 13.02 12.68 27.37
C PRO A 653 11.66 13.35 27.56
N PHE A 654 10.63 12.86 26.85
CA PHE A 654 9.26 13.34 26.96
C PHE A 654 8.22 12.22 27.11
N TYR A 655 8.62 10.96 27.16
CA TYR A 655 7.75 9.82 27.48
C TYR A 655 8.31 9.00 28.65
N SER A 656 7.53 8.06 29.18
CA SER A 656 8.00 7.02 30.09
C SER A 656 7.03 5.83 30.14
N LEU A 657 7.59 4.62 30.11
CA LEU A 657 6.86 3.36 30.35
C LEU A 657 6.89 2.95 31.84
N ALA A 658 7.82 3.50 32.62
CA ALA A 658 7.99 3.20 34.05
C ALA A 658 7.17 4.13 34.97
N ALA A 659 6.66 5.26 34.46
CA ALA A 659 5.94 6.25 35.26
C ALA A 659 4.49 5.83 35.61
N ARG A 660 3.94 4.82 34.92
CA ARG A 660 2.69 4.11 35.21
C ARG A 660 2.77 2.77 34.48
N GLU A 661 2.73 1.67 35.22
CA GLU A 661 2.81 0.31 34.66
C GLU A 661 1.70 0.06 33.63
N GLY A 662 2.04 -0.60 32.51
CA GLY A 662 1.09 -0.88 31.42
C GLY A 662 0.59 0.35 30.67
N HIS A 663 1.31 1.48 30.71
CA HIS A 663 0.91 2.71 30.03
C HIS A 663 2.10 3.45 29.42
N LEU A 664 1.91 3.98 28.21
CA LEU A 664 2.79 5.00 27.64
C LEU A 664 2.37 6.38 28.20
N ARG A 665 3.11 6.87 29.20
CA ARG A 665 2.96 8.26 29.65
C ARG A 665 3.70 9.20 28.70
N VAL A 666 2.99 10.19 28.16
CA VAL A 666 3.56 11.29 27.36
C VAL A 666 3.47 12.60 28.16
N TYR A 667 4.61 13.24 28.39
CA TYR A 667 4.74 14.53 29.06
C TYR A 667 4.69 15.66 28.04
N GLY A 668 3.61 16.45 28.05
CA GLY A 668 3.41 17.51 27.07
C GLY A 668 4.46 18.62 27.14
N ASN A 669 4.68 19.27 26.00
CA ASN A 669 5.55 20.44 25.90
C ASN A 669 4.83 21.63 25.24
N GLY A 670 5.57 22.69 24.90
CA GLY A 670 5.00 23.91 24.33
C GLY A 670 4.50 23.79 22.90
N PHE A 671 4.96 22.79 22.15
CA PHE A 671 4.83 22.71 20.70
C PHE A 671 3.61 21.86 20.29
N LYS A 672 2.95 22.26 19.21
CA LYS A 672 1.88 21.52 18.53
C LYS A 672 2.50 20.52 17.54
N VAL A 673 1.68 19.59 17.03
CA VAL A 673 2.09 18.60 16.02
C VAL A 673 2.80 19.25 14.81
N GLY A 674 2.21 20.31 14.25
CA GLY A 674 2.79 21.09 13.13
C GLY A 674 3.76 22.22 13.49
N ASP A 675 4.19 22.37 14.75
CA ASP A 675 5.20 23.39 15.07
C ASP A 675 6.60 22.91 14.61
N ARG A 676 7.40 23.79 14.00
CA ARG A 676 8.76 23.50 13.48
C ARG A 676 9.83 23.47 14.59
N ASP A 677 9.56 22.69 15.64
CA ASP A 677 10.51 22.26 16.66
C ASP A 677 10.16 20.79 17.01
N THR A 678 10.37 20.34 18.24
CA THR A 678 10.18 18.94 18.65
C THR A 678 8.96 18.82 19.57
N PRO A 679 7.74 18.64 19.04
CA PRO A 679 6.58 18.31 19.87
C PRO A 679 6.78 17.01 20.63
N ALA A 680 6.09 16.89 21.76
CA ALA A 680 6.02 15.63 22.51
C ALA A 680 5.08 14.68 21.76
N LEU A 681 5.62 14.07 20.70
CA LEU A 681 4.95 13.28 19.68
C LEU A 681 5.76 12.02 19.37
N LEU A 682 5.18 10.86 19.64
CA LEU A 682 5.69 9.55 19.22
C LEU A 682 4.92 9.08 17.99
N LEU A 683 5.63 8.47 17.03
CA LEU A 683 5.15 8.10 15.70
C LEU A 683 5.49 6.65 15.37
N ARG A 684 4.67 6.01 14.54
CA ARG A 684 5.00 4.77 13.83
C ARG A 684 4.47 4.87 12.39
N LYS A 685 5.23 4.35 11.41
CA LYS A 685 4.88 4.44 9.98
C LYS A 685 3.49 3.83 9.72
N GLN A 686 2.74 4.41 8.78
CA GLN A 686 1.60 3.74 8.16
C GLN A 686 2.13 2.51 7.39
N ALA A 687 1.50 1.36 7.60
CA ALA A 687 1.90 0.05 7.10
C ALA A 687 0.98 -0.51 6.00
N ALA A 688 -0.22 0.07 5.81
CA ALA A 688 -1.10 -0.22 4.68
C ALA A 688 -1.94 1.02 4.29
N TYR A 689 -2.39 1.11 3.03
CA TYR A 689 -3.29 2.18 2.58
C TYR A 689 -4.63 2.18 3.33
N THR A 690 -5.20 1.00 3.56
CA THR A 690 -6.34 0.79 4.44
C THR A 690 -5.81 0.36 5.81
N GLU A 691 -5.94 1.19 6.84
CA GLU A 691 -5.38 0.92 8.16
C GLU A 691 -6.14 1.68 9.26
N GLU A 692 -6.50 0.98 10.33
CA GLU A 692 -7.14 1.58 11.50
C GLU A 692 -6.16 1.67 12.67
N PHE A 693 -5.83 2.91 13.04
CA PHE A 693 -5.05 3.26 14.21
C PHE A 693 -5.99 3.54 15.39
N GLU A 694 -5.82 2.82 16.50
CA GLU A 694 -6.60 2.95 17.72
C GLU A 694 -5.64 3.14 18.92
N VAL A 695 -5.95 4.12 19.76
CA VAL A 695 -5.33 4.32 21.07
C VAL A 695 -6.39 4.62 22.14
N VAL A 696 -6.11 4.25 23.38
CA VAL A 696 -6.95 4.61 24.53
C VAL A 696 -6.19 5.56 25.43
N LEU A 697 -6.74 6.77 25.62
CA LEU A 697 -6.23 7.80 26.52
C LEU A 697 -6.96 7.68 27.86
N ASP A 698 -6.28 7.09 28.84
CA ASP A 698 -6.86 6.66 30.13
C ASP A 698 -6.86 7.75 31.18
N ASP A 699 -5.77 8.51 31.29
CA ASP A 699 -5.73 9.72 32.12
C ASP A 699 -5.23 10.91 31.31
N PHE A 700 -6.12 11.88 31.11
CA PHE A 700 -5.77 13.24 30.74
C PHE A 700 -6.76 14.23 31.35
N LYS A 701 -6.23 15.21 32.09
CA LYS A 701 -6.99 16.21 32.87
C LYS A 701 -6.63 17.64 32.42
N PRO A 702 -6.99 18.04 31.18
CA PRO A 702 -6.50 19.26 30.54
C PRO A 702 -6.91 20.53 31.30
N ARG A 703 -5.93 21.39 31.57
CA ARG A 703 -6.16 22.67 32.27
C ARG A 703 -6.49 23.78 31.27
N SER A 704 -7.49 24.60 31.60
CA SER A 704 -7.78 25.85 30.89
C SER A 704 -6.99 27.02 31.50
N SER A 705 -6.37 27.87 30.68
CA SER A 705 -5.88 29.16 31.18
C SER A 705 -7.04 30.09 31.49
N SER A 706 -7.13 30.59 32.72
CA SER A 706 -8.05 31.68 33.08
C SER A 706 -7.52 33.08 32.70
N THR A 707 -6.24 33.18 32.35
CA THR A 707 -5.58 34.44 31.99
C THR A 707 -5.71 34.77 30.50
N GLY A 708 -6.75 35.53 30.17
CA GLY A 708 -6.87 36.18 28.86
C GLY A 708 -5.81 37.29 28.70
N GLY A 709 -4.78 37.03 27.90
CA GLY A 709 -3.87 38.07 27.42
C GLY A 709 -4.51 38.85 26.28
N VAL A 710 -4.37 40.17 26.29
CA VAL A 710 -4.96 41.04 25.24
C VAL A 710 -4.25 40.80 23.91
N GLY A 711 -5.00 40.36 22.88
CA GLY A 711 -4.54 40.32 21.49
C GLY A 711 -4.43 38.95 20.81
N THR A 712 -4.80 37.84 21.45
CA THR A 712 -4.79 36.50 20.82
C THR A 712 -6.15 35.82 20.91
N GLU A 713 -6.77 35.50 19.76
CA GLU A 713 -8.18 35.08 19.69
C GLU A 713 -8.49 33.68 20.24
N ASN A 714 -7.47 32.87 20.55
CA ASN A 714 -7.63 31.56 21.16
C ASN A 714 -6.74 31.41 22.40
N GLY A 715 -7.36 31.23 23.58
CA GLY A 715 -6.64 30.94 24.82
C GLY A 715 -6.13 29.50 24.83
N GLY A 716 -4.83 29.31 24.63
CA GLY A 716 -4.18 28.00 24.55
C GLY A 716 -4.55 27.05 25.71
N ARG A 717 -5.02 25.86 25.36
CA ARG A 717 -5.44 24.76 26.25
C ARG A 717 -4.39 23.67 26.27
N GLU A 718 -4.38 22.86 27.32
CA GLU A 718 -3.70 21.56 27.25
C GLU A 718 -4.54 20.57 26.44
N GLU A 719 -3.86 19.70 25.69
CA GLU A 719 -4.45 18.78 24.74
C GLU A 719 -3.56 17.54 24.56
N ALA A 720 -4.15 16.36 24.48
CA ALA A 720 -3.45 15.13 24.15
C ALA A 720 -4.33 14.23 23.28
N GLY A 721 -3.72 13.52 22.33
CA GLY A 721 -4.49 12.81 21.32
C GLY A 721 -3.68 11.96 20.34
N ALA A 722 -4.36 11.57 19.27
CA ALA A 722 -3.85 10.82 18.13
C ALA A 722 -3.77 11.74 16.88
N THR A 723 -2.79 11.51 16.01
CA THR A 723 -2.59 12.28 14.76
C THR A 723 -2.19 11.37 13.61
N ILE A 724 -2.51 11.77 12.38
CA ILE A 724 -1.91 11.23 11.15
C ILE A 724 -1.03 12.34 10.55
N LEU A 725 0.29 12.13 10.60
CA LEU A 725 1.30 13.11 10.21
C LEU A 725 1.90 12.75 8.85
N TYR A 726 1.89 13.69 7.90
CA TYR A 726 2.74 13.64 6.71
C TYR A 726 3.87 14.68 6.80
N SER A 727 3.56 15.94 7.13
CA SER A 727 4.55 17.02 7.31
C SER A 727 4.15 17.99 8.42
N ASP A 728 5.03 18.93 8.77
CA ASP A 728 4.72 20.00 9.74
C ASP A 728 3.63 21.01 9.27
N PHE A 729 3.03 20.82 8.10
CA PHE A 729 1.85 21.55 7.63
C PHE A 729 0.74 20.65 7.06
N LEU A 730 0.97 19.34 6.91
CA LEU A 730 0.00 18.33 6.48
C LEU A 730 -0.15 17.25 7.56
N HIS A 731 -1.11 17.45 8.45
CA HIS A 731 -1.51 16.49 9.47
C HIS A 731 -2.96 16.71 9.89
N ASP A 732 -3.65 15.64 10.29
CA ASP A 732 -4.98 15.69 10.87
C ASP A 732 -4.94 15.14 12.32
N ASP A 733 -5.52 15.87 13.27
CA ASP A 733 -5.44 15.57 14.71
C ASP A 733 -6.80 15.25 15.31
N ILE A 734 -6.85 14.32 16.26
CA ILE A 734 -7.98 14.09 17.16
C ILE A 734 -7.51 13.91 18.60
N GLY A 735 -8.01 14.72 19.53
CA GLY A 735 -7.54 14.70 20.92
C GLY A 735 -8.55 15.19 21.94
N VAL A 736 -8.24 14.98 23.22
CA VAL A 736 -9.02 15.46 24.36
C VAL A 736 -8.45 16.80 24.83
N THR A 737 -9.31 17.80 25.01
CA THR A 737 -8.94 19.12 25.57
C THR A 737 -9.99 19.59 26.59
N SER A 738 -9.75 20.74 27.22
CA SER A 738 -10.69 21.36 28.16
C SER A 738 -11.88 21.98 27.40
N ALA A 739 -13.11 21.73 27.85
CA ALA A 739 -14.31 22.37 27.27
C ALA A 739 -14.35 23.90 27.46
N ASN A 740 -13.61 24.46 28.43
CA ASN A 740 -13.66 25.89 28.74
C ASN A 740 -13.30 26.77 27.52
N GLY A 741 -14.23 27.64 27.13
CA GLY A 741 -14.12 28.55 25.99
C GLY A 741 -14.21 27.89 24.60
N THR A 742 -14.57 26.61 24.50
CA THR A 742 -14.74 25.92 23.19
C THR A 742 -16.06 26.28 22.50
N GLY A 743 -17.06 26.72 23.26
CA GLY A 743 -18.44 26.85 22.81
C GLY A 743 -19.30 25.60 23.03
N VAL A 744 -18.73 24.49 23.54
CA VAL A 744 -19.51 23.29 23.94
C VAL A 744 -19.56 23.13 25.46
N ASP A 745 -20.64 22.51 25.95
CA ASP A 745 -20.86 22.23 27.37
C ASP A 745 -19.95 21.13 27.92
N GLY A 746 -19.82 21.06 29.25
CA GLY A 746 -19.09 20.02 29.96
C GLY A 746 -17.77 20.48 30.59
N LYS A 747 -16.87 19.53 30.86
CA LYS A 747 -15.53 19.81 31.43
C LYS A 747 -14.38 19.51 30.45
N ARG A 748 -14.53 18.43 29.66
CA ARG A 748 -13.62 18.05 28.58
C ARG A 748 -14.40 18.03 27.26
N ALA A 749 -13.69 18.21 26.17
CA ALA A 749 -14.22 18.08 24.82
C ALA A 749 -13.21 17.29 23.96
N ILE A 750 -13.70 16.57 22.96
CA ILE A 750 -12.88 16.22 21.81
C ILE A 750 -12.62 17.51 21.04
N VAL A 751 -11.40 17.66 20.55
CA VAL A 751 -11.04 18.59 19.49
C VAL A 751 -10.52 17.79 18.31
N THR A 752 -10.97 18.14 17.11
CA THR A 752 -10.37 17.64 15.88
C THR A 752 -9.88 18.77 15.00
N ARG A 753 -8.79 18.50 14.27
CA ARG A 753 -8.23 19.37 13.25
C ARG A 753 -8.18 18.59 11.96
N THR A 754 -8.85 19.13 10.94
CA THR A 754 -8.90 18.55 9.61
C THR A 754 -8.46 19.57 8.58
N ILE A 755 -7.50 19.23 7.72
CA ILE A 755 -7.07 20.12 6.65
C ILE A 755 -8.13 20.17 5.52
N VAL A 756 -8.36 21.36 4.97
CA VAL A 756 -9.40 21.60 3.96
C VAL A 756 -8.78 21.80 2.56
N GLN A 757 -7.74 22.64 2.46
CA GLN A 757 -6.90 22.74 1.27
C GLN A 757 -5.61 23.54 1.58
N ALA A 758 -4.52 23.24 0.86
CA ALA A 758 -3.38 24.14 0.74
C ALA A 758 -3.63 25.18 -0.37
N LYS A 759 -3.27 26.45 -0.11
CA LYS A 759 -3.40 27.55 -1.08
C LYS A 759 -2.16 28.43 -1.07
N GLN A 760 -1.37 28.34 -2.13
CA GLN A 760 -0.16 29.15 -2.30
C GLN A 760 -0.51 30.64 -2.49
N ALA A 761 0.07 31.50 -1.66
CA ALA A 761 -0.06 32.96 -1.74
C ALA A 761 1.28 33.63 -2.08
N GLY A 762 1.63 33.66 -3.38
CA GLY A 762 2.85 34.30 -3.87
C GLY A 762 4.14 33.46 -3.69
N PRO A 763 5.33 34.06 -3.92
CA PRO A 763 6.55 33.29 -4.11
C PRO A 763 7.56 33.30 -2.94
N TRP A 764 7.38 34.08 -1.86
CA TRP A 764 8.45 34.37 -0.90
C TRP A 764 8.06 34.47 0.59
N ALA A 765 6.93 33.91 1.03
CA ALA A 765 6.54 33.97 2.45
C ALA A 765 5.71 32.76 2.95
N LEU A 766 6.28 31.99 3.90
CA LEU A 766 5.52 31.09 4.77
C LEU A 766 4.98 31.88 5.97
N GLY A 767 3.85 32.57 5.78
CA GLY A 767 3.11 33.21 6.86
C GLY A 767 2.12 32.25 7.53
N SER A 768 1.85 32.44 8.82
CA SER A 768 0.95 31.61 9.63
C SER A 768 -0.52 31.55 9.18
N GLU A 769 -0.89 32.35 8.19
CA GLU A 769 -2.27 32.49 7.67
C GLU A 769 -2.49 31.74 6.35
N ASN A 770 -1.45 31.18 5.71
CA ASN A 770 -1.45 31.01 4.25
C ASN A 770 -0.78 29.71 3.73
N ASN A 771 -1.00 28.55 4.37
CA ASN A 771 -0.75 27.27 3.69
C ASN A 771 -1.57 26.05 4.14
N THR A 772 -2.24 26.10 5.30
CA THR A 772 -3.17 25.03 5.72
C THR A 772 -4.47 25.66 6.23
N VAL A 773 -5.56 25.55 5.49
CA VAL A 773 -6.89 25.88 6.01
C VAL A 773 -7.31 24.73 6.93
N ILE A 774 -7.07 24.89 8.23
CA ILE A 774 -7.46 23.90 9.25
C ILE A 774 -8.88 24.21 9.71
N ASN A 775 -9.80 23.29 9.48
CA ASN A 775 -11.09 23.27 10.16
C ASN A 775 -10.89 22.69 11.57
N VAL A 776 -11.36 23.40 12.60
CA VAL A 776 -11.24 22.99 14.00
C VAL A 776 -12.64 22.81 14.59
N THR A 777 -12.99 21.60 14.98
CA THR A 777 -14.30 21.27 15.56
C THR A 777 -14.16 20.71 16.96
N TYR A 778 -15.17 20.99 17.81
CA TYR A 778 -15.22 20.54 19.20
C TYR A 778 -16.49 19.74 19.46
N HIS A 779 -16.36 18.63 20.19
CA HIS A 779 -17.49 17.77 20.58
C HIS A 779 -17.47 17.56 22.09
N PRO A 780 -18.57 17.79 22.83
CA PRO A 780 -18.58 17.65 24.28
C PRO A 780 -18.42 16.18 24.70
N LEU A 781 -17.59 15.92 25.71
CA LEU A 781 -17.48 14.61 26.34
C LEU A 781 -18.45 14.52 27.53
N LYS A 782 -19.18 13.41 27.65
CA LYS A 782 -20.05 13.13 28.81
C LYS A 782 -19.21 12.99 30.08
N SER A 783 -18.07 12.29 29.97
CA SER A 783 -17.22 11.96 31.11
C SER A 783 -16.24 13.08 31.45
N ALA A 784 -16.29 13.52 32.70
CA ALA A 784 -15.42 14.54 33.27
C ALA A 784 -13.95 14.14 33.38
N SER A 785 -13.64 12.84 33.40
CA SER A 785 -12.31 12.32 33.71
C SER A 785 -11.98 10.93 33.17
N GLY A 786 -12.97 10.14 32.75
CA GLY A 786 -12.79 8.75 32.34
C GLY A 786 -12.04 8.56 31.01
N PRO A 787 -11.71 7.31 30.64
CA PRO A 787 -11.01 6.97 29.41
C PRO A 787 -11.71 7.44 28.13
N VAL A 788 -10.92 7.73 27.10
CA VAL A 788 -11.39 8.04 25.75
C VAL A 788 -10.59 7.25 24.74
N LYS A 789 -11.29 6.46 23.91
CA LYS A 789 -10.72 5.78 22.75
C LYS A 789 -10.68 6.77 21.59
N LEU A 790 -9.54 6.88 20.92
CA LEU A 790 -9.31 7.73 19.76
C LEU A 790 -8.95 6.82 18.58
N VAL A 791 -9.57 7.05 17.43
CA VAL A 791 -9.46 6.22 16.23
C VAL A 791 -9.20 7.10 15.02
N ILE A 792 -8.22 6.71 14.21
CA ILE A 792 -8.00 7.25 12.86
C ILE A 792 -8.05 6.07 11.89
N ARG A 793 -9.00 6.09 10.96
CA ARG A 793 -9.04 5.15 9.85
C ARG A 793 -8.50 5.82 8.60
N GLY A 794 -7.40 5.30 8.06
CA GLY A 794 -6.99 5.55 6.68
C GLY A 794 -7.66 4.53 5.76
N ASP A 795 -8.22 5.03 4.67
CA ASP A 795 -8.65 4.28 3.48
C ASP A 795 -7.88 4.88 2.27
N PRO A 796 -7.77 4.20 1.11
CA PRO A 796 -6.97 4.68 -0.04
C PRO A 796 -7.34 6.08 -0.56
N THR A 797 -8.54 6.57 -0.25
CA THR A 797 -9.06 7.88 -0.68
C THR A 797 -9.30 8.87 0.46
N SER A 798 -9.25 8.46 1.73
CA SER A 798 -9.55 9.38 2.85
C SER A 798 -9.02 8.93 4.21
N TYR A 799 -8.77 9.89 5.11
CA TYR A 799 -8.63 9.64 6.54
C TYR A 799 -9.86 10.12 7.29
N THR A 800 -10.39 9.31 8.20
CA THR A 800 -11.57 9.63 9.00
C THR A 800 -11.23 9.55 10.50
N LEU A 801 -11.56 10.62 11.22
CA LEU A 801 -11.29 10.78 12.65
C LEU A 801 -12.53 10.39 13.48
N GLY A 802 -12.36 9.63 14.55
CA GLY A 802 -13.45 9.24 15.43
C GLY A 802 -13.02 8.91 16.86
N TYR A 803 -13.98 8.90 17.79
CA TYR A 803 -13.73 8.61 19.20
C TYR A 803 -14.85 7.80 19.83
N ALA A 804 -14.57 7.14 20.96
CA ALA A 804 -15.58 6.56 21.84
C ALA A 804 -15.28 6.91 23.31
N GLU A 805 -16.34 7.06 24.11
CA GLU A 805 -16.25 7.11 25.57
C GLU A 805 -16.47 5.70 26.13
N ALA A 806 -15.82 5.38 27.26
CA ALA A 806 -16.10 4.15 27.99
C ALA A 806 -17.54 4.18 28.54
N GLU A 807 -18.24 3.04 28.47
CA GLU A 807 -19.54 2.83 29.12
C GLU A 807 -19.37 2.15 30.49
N ASP A 808 -18.38 1.26 30.60
CA ASP A 808 -17.93 0.65 31.85
C ASP A 808 -16.39 0.60 31.87
N GLU A 809 -15.79 1.31 32.83
CA GLU A 809 -14.32 1.38 33.00
C GLU A 809 -13.74 0.09 33.63
N GLU A 810 -14.54 -0.71 34.36
CA GLU A 810 -14.08 -1.97 34.98
C GLU A 810 -14.12 -3.15 34.01
N ASN A 811 -15.04 -3.13 33.04
CA ASN A 811 -15.23 -4.20 32.05
C ASN A 811 -14.70 -3.86 30.64
N ASP A 812 -14.00 -2.73 30.48
CA ASP A 812 -13.46 -2.20 29.22
C ASP A 812 -14.48 -2.14 28.07
N THR A 813 -15.73 -1.76 28.37
CA THR A 813 -16.78 -1.62 27.36
C THR A 813 -16.83 -0.19 26.82
N TRP A 814 -16.96 -0.08 25.49
CA TRP A 814 -16.92 1.17 24.75
C TRP A 814 -18.21 1.37 23.97
N GLY A 815 -18.71 2.60 23.95
CA GLY A 815 -19.83 2.97 23.09
C GLY A 815 -19.43 2.99 21.60
N ASP A 816 -20.41 3.15 20.71
CA ASP A 816 -20.17 3.30 19.27
C ASP A 816 -19.19 4.44 18.95
N ILE A 817 -18.33 4.23 17.95
CA ILE A 817 -17.37 5.24 17.49
C ILE A 817 -18.12 6.41 16.85
N ILE A 818 -18.00 7.58 17.45
CA ILE A 818 -18.50 8.86 16.94
C ILE A 818 -17.46 9.43 15.99
N TRP A 819 -17.72 9.32 14.69
CA TRP A 819 -16.88 9.91 13.64
C TRP A 819 -17.14 11.41 13.52
N THR A 820 -16.08 12.22 13.58
CA THR A 820 -16.18 13.70 13.65
C THR A 820 -15.94 14.38 12.30
N GLY A 821 -15.17 13.76 11.42
CA GLY A 821 -14.81 14.32 10.11
C GLY A 821 -14.00 13.35 9.26
N SER A 822 -13.98 13.60 7.95
CA SER A 822 -13.21 12.84 6.96
C SER A 822 -12.50 13.81 6.02
N VAL A 823 -11.27 13.49 5.65
CA VAL A 823 -10.34 14.30 4.84
C VAL A 823 -9.87 13.46 3.67
N ASP A 824 -9.85 14.04 2.47
CA ASP A 824 -9.36 13.37 1.26
C ASP A 824 -7.85 13.06 1.38
N ALA A 825 -7.44 11.82 1.08
CA ALA A 825 -6.05 11.37 1.22
C ALA A 825 -5.06 12.16 0.34
N SER A 826 -5.52 12.79 -0.74
CA SER A 826 -4.71 13.71 -1.54
C SER A 826 -4.36 15.01 -0.80
N ALA A 827 -5.22 15.47 0.14
CA ALA A 827 -4.98 16.69 0.89
C ALA A 827 -3.70 16.58 1.75
N ILE A 828 -3.47 15.43 2.39
CA ILE A 828 -2.25 15.21 3.21
C ILE A 828 -1.02 14.83 2.38
N SER A 829 -1.14 14.68 1.05
CA SER A 829 -0.08 14.10 0.20
C SER A 829 0.21 14.86 -1.10
N VAL A 830 -0.26 16.11 -1.22
CA VAL A 830 0.10 17.05 -2.29
C VAL A 830 1.13 18.08 -1.79
N PRO A 831 2.34 18.16 -2.37
CA PRO A 831 3.36 19.10 -1.93
C PRO A 831 3.05 20.54 -2.35
N PRO A 832 3.46 21.56 -1.56
CA PRO A 832 3.45 22.95 -1.99
C PRO A 832 4.28 23.15 -3.26
N ALA A 833 3.88 24.09 -4.12
CA ALA A 833 4.55 24.28 -5.41
C ALA A 833 6.06 24.57 -5.24
N GLY A 834 6.90 23.80 -5.95
CA GLY A 834 8.36 23.88 -5.86
C GLY A 834 9.01 22.92 -4.85
N TRP A 835 8.21 22.30 -3.97
CA TRP A 835 8.66 21.28 -3.02
C TRP A 835 8.51 19.86 -3.57
N PHE A 836 9.18 18.91 -2.93
CA PHE A 836 9.14 17.49 -3.23
C PHE A 836 8.85 16.73 -1.93
N PHE A 837 8.13 15.62 -2.03
CA PHE A 837 7.95 14.69 -0.92
C PHE A 837 8.80 13.44 -1.11
N PHE A 838 9.41 13.00 -0.02
CA PHE A 838 10.43 11.95 -0.01
C PHE A 838 10.11 10.76 0.89
N LYS A 839 9.13 10.91 1.78
CA LYS A 839 8.67 9.97 2.81
C LYS A 839 7.17 9.67 2.67
N GLY A 840 6.58 8.93 3.61
CA GLY A 840 5.14 8.68 3.70
C GLY A 840 4.56 9.12 5.04
N ALA A 841 3.27 8.84 5.24
CA ALA A 841 2.53 9.18 6.45
C ALA A 841 2.90 8.28 7.66
N ALA A 842 2.67 8.79 8.87
CA ALA A 842 2.85 8.07 10.12
C ALA A 842 1.73 8.40 11.11
N PHE A 843 1.24 7.38 11.81
CA PHE A 843 0.31 7.54 12.93
C PHE A 843 1.08 7.93 14.19
N GLY A 844 0.50 8.77 15.04
CA GLY A 844 1.17 9.32 16.22
C GLY A 844 0.29 9.55 17.44
N VAL A 845 0.90 9.58 18.62
CA VAL A 845 0.29 10.11 19.85
C VAL A 845 1.05 11.34 20.34
N TYR A 846 0.32 12.37 20.79
CA TYR A 846 0.91 13.64 21.23
C TYR A 846 0.34 14.16 22.55
N ASN A 847 1.09 15.05 23.20
CA ASN A 847 0.63 15.89 24.31
C ASN A 847 1.21 17.30 24.16
N THR A 848 0.37 18.34 24.21
CA THR A 848 0.75 19.73 23.95
C THR A 848 0.03 20.72 24.87
N GLY A 849 0.70 21.80 25.25
CA GLY A 849 0.08 22.98 25.85
C GLY A 849 -0.31 24.07 24.82
N THR A 850 -0.36 23.72 23.53
CA THR A 850 -0.78 24.57 22.39
C THR A 850 -0.10 25.96 22.33
N GLY A 851 1.22 26.00 22.52
CA GLY A 851 2.03 27.22 22.58
C GLY A 851 2.45 27.63 24.00
N ARG A 852 2.22 26.78 25.01
CA ARG A 852 2.49 27.06 26.43
C ARG A 852 3.02 25.81 27.16
N PRO A 853 3.77 25.94 28.27
CA PRO A 853 4.21 24.78 29.05
C PRO A 853 3.03 23.95 29.59
N SER A 854 2.84 22.74 29.04
CA SER A 854 1.99 21.72 29.66
C SER A 854 2.68 21.18 30.91
N LEU A 855 1.89 20.87 31.94
CA LEU A 855 2.35 20.09 33.11
C LEU A 855 1.47 18.84 33.34
N THR A 856 0.48 18.62 32.47
CA THR A 856 -0.47 17.51 32.58
C THR A 856 0.04 16.35 31.73
N PRO A 857 0.44 15.21 32.33
CA PRO A 857 0.80 14.02 31.57
C PRO A 857 -0.43 13.42 30.90
N ALA A 858 -0.22 12.67 29.83
CA ALA A 858 -1.23 11.91 29.11
C ALA A 858 -0.85 10.42 29.17
N ASP A 859 -1.70 9.59 29.76
CA ASP A 859 -1.45 8.15 29.91
C ASP A 859 -2.22 7.37 28.83
N PHE A 860 -1.51 6.82 27.86
CA PHE A 860 -2.09 5.96 26.83
C PHE A 860 -1.97 4.48 27.25
N ARG A 861 -3.10 3.74 27.26
CA ARG A 861 -3.16 2.34 27.70
C ARG A 861 -2.59 1.36 26.68
N HIS A 862 -2.81 1.61 25.39
CA HIS A 862 -2.29 0.77 24.31
C HIS A 862 -2.05 1.56 23.02
N TRP A 863 -1.21 1.00 22.15
CA TRP A 863 -1.08 1.37 20.74
C TRP A 863 -1.54 0.20 19.88
N LYS A 864 -2.45 0.45 18.94
CA LYS A 864 -2.93 -0.56 18.00
C LYS A 864 -2.97 -0.01 16.58
N GLN A 865 -2.25 -0.66 15.67
CA GLN A 865 -2.33 -0.45 14.24
C GLN A 865 -2.86 -1.72 13.60
N THR A 866 -4.03 -1.60 12.98
CA THR A 866 -4.73 -2.69 12.31
C THR A 866 -4.66 -2.42 10.80
N PRO A 867 -3.55 -2.76 10.11
CA PRO A 867 -3.51 -2.70 8.67
C PRO A 867 -4.56 -3.64 8.12
N GLN A 868 -5.53 -3.08 7.42
CA GLN A 868 -6.61 -3.84 6.80
C GLN A 868 -6.12 -4.26 5.43
N ASP A 869 -5.46 -5.42 5.38
CA ASP A 869 -5.41 -6.21 4.17
C ASP A 869 -6.85 -6.30 3.61
N PRO A 870 -7.15 -5.77 2.40
CA PRO A 870 -8.48 -5.86 1.81
C PRO A 870 -8.95 -7.31 1.64
N THR A 871 -8.02 -8.24 1.71
CA THR A 871 -8.24 -9.67 1.53
C THR A 871 -8.31 -10.43 2.86
N ASN A 872 -7.79 -9.93 4.00
CA ASN A 872 -7.54 -10.79 5.17
C ASN A 872 -7.94 -10.18 6.53
N GLN A 873 -9.24 -10.07 6.80
CA GLN A 873 -9.77 -9.64 8.11
C GLN A 873 -10.43 -10.79 8.89
N ASN A 874 -9.64 -11.65 9.56
CA ASN A 874 -10.24 -12.53 10.58
C ASN A 874 -9.35 -13.14 11.69
N VAL A 875 -8.37 -12.37 12.20
CA VAL A 875 -7.61 -12.70 13.41
C VAL A 875 -8.13 -11.92 14.63
N THR A 876 -9.05 -12.52 15.39
CA THR A 876 -9.48 -12.00 16.70
C THR A 876 -8.63 -12.60 17.83
N GLN A 877 -8.31 -11.76 18.82
CA GLN A 877 -7.41 -12.08 19.95
C GLN A 877 -7.81 -13.37 20.67
N SER A 878 -7.03 -14.44 20.52
CA SER A 878 -7.30 -15.71 21.22
C SER A 878 -6.08 -16.65 21.37
N GLN A 879 -4.83 -16.13 21.30
CA GLN A 879 -3.65 -16.95 21.57
C GLN A 879 -2.41 -16.19 22.09
N VAL A 880 -2.57 -15.39 23.15
CA VAL A 880 -1.43 -14.95 24.00
C VAL A 880 -1.26 -15.96 25.15
N SER A 881 -0.78 -17.16 24.81
CA SER A 881 -0.27 -18.13 25.80
C SER A 881 0.55 -19.26 25.16
N LEU A 882 1.78 -19.41 25.65
CA LEU A 882 2.62 -20.63 25.62
C LEU A 882 2.98 -21.22 24.23
N ALA A 883 4.12 -20.77 23.70
CA ALA A 883 5.19 -21.65 23.22
C ALA A 883 6.56 -20.99 23.50
#